data_AF-A0A087KFA4-F1
#
_entry.id   AF-A0A087KFA4-F1
#
_cell.length_a   1.000
_cell.length_b   1.000
_cell.length_c   1.000
_cell.angle_alpha   90.00
_cell.angle_beta   90.00
_cell.angle_gamma   90.00
#
_symmetry.space_group_name_H-M   'P 1'
#
loop_
_entity.id
_entity.type
_entity.pdbx_description
1 polymer ?
#
loop_
_entity_poly.entity_id
_entity_poly.type
_entity_poly.pdbx_seq_one_letter_code
_entity_poly.pdbx_strand_id
1 'polypeptide(L)'
;MQPPKAADASDAGERPQGAPESSAPPGAAAGPSRADGPTASTTGHLAGSTLASAEAALTDRVSGDEPLLPARVHRPSDLMRLLIGIAAIGVLFAIAAFAQGTTTGLEDDISKGTEQAPDLLIKIAGLVSSIAVLLVPVAFAIERLIKRDGLRIADGVLAAVLAHGVTLATDLWVSRTAPGTIQDALTQPQTAGGLTDPVHGYLAPVIAYMTAVGMARRPRWRVVLWVVLLLDAFAMLVGGYTTPFSIILTVLIGWTVAYGTLYAVGSPNVRPTGQHLMAGLRHVGFRPVAAMRTEDTPDKDNADQGDRGRRYLVTLEDGPPLDVTVVDREQQAQGFFYRAWRRITLRTLTQRRSIQSLRQALEQEALLAYAAIAAGANAPKLIATSELGPDAVMLVYEHIGGRSLDQMEDEEITDDLVRSAWRQVKALQSRRIAHRRLTGDALLVDRSGRAFVTDLRGGEIAAGDLVLRMDVAQLLTTLGLRVGAERSVAGALAVLGPDAVADCLPLLQPIALSRSTRATLRRIARERSQREREAVVEASQAAKQARAEQAKAEQTADSPAALSKPETKAETKAERKSLRTEKQAEKRAIDDALEEAREEDLLAQIRRQVLLIRPQAPVEPVRLERIKPRTLFSFIAGAIAAYFLISQVTQADFGTVVEQAEWGWVAAALGFSALSYVAAAMSLLGFVPERVSFLKTVQAQVAGSFVKIVAPAAVGGVALNTRFLQRAGVRPGLAVASVGASQLFGLGAHITLLALFGYLTGTEKTPDSLTPSRTVIAGLLTVAVLVLVVTAVPFLRKFVVTRVRSLFAGVVPRMLDVVQRPQKLLTGIGGMLLLTGLFVLCLDASIRAFSGPDVPQLSYASIAVVFLAGNALGSAAPTPGGMGAVEGALTLGLIAVGLPKEVAAPAVLLYRVMTLWLPVLPGWLAFNQLTRKGEL
;
A
#
# COMPACT_ATOMS: atom_id res chain seq x y z
N MET A 1 -23.10 -10.59 65.98
CA MET A 1 -22.73 -11.56 67.04
C MET A 1 -21.35 -12.12 66.74
N GLN A 2 -20.61 -12.55 67.77
CA GLN A 2 -19.30 -13.24 67.71
C GLN A 2 -19.48 -14.78 67.92
N PRO A 3 -18.45 -15.64 67.75
CA PRO A 3 -17.34 -15.62 66.78
C PRO A 3 -17.43 -16.88 65.86
N PRO A 4 -16.72 -18.05 65.94
CA PRO A 4 -15.50 -18.48 66.66
C PRO A 4 -14.32 -18.97 65.75
N LYS A 5 -13.46 -19.84 66.31
CA LYS A 5 -12.23 -20.53 65.84
C LYS A 5 -12.55 -21.77 64.94
N ALA A 6 -11.71 -22.32 64.04
CA ALA A 6 -10.25 -22.67 64.02
C ALA A 6 -9.92 -23.96 64.84
N ALA A 7 -9.04 -24.91 64.46
CA ALA A 7 -8.20 -25.14 63.25
C ALA A 7 -7.68 -26.62 63.16
N ASP A 8 -6.84 -26.91 62.14
CA ASP A 8 -5.85 -28.00 61.97
C ASP A 8 -6.22 -29.51 61.82
N ALA A 9 -5.73 -30.10 60.71
CA ALA A 9 -5.30 -31.51 60.48
C ALA A 9 -5.01 -31.71 58.96
N SER A 10 -4.10 -32.54 58.43
CA SER A 10 -2.76 -33.04 58.77
C SER A 10 -2.41 -34.16 57.75
N ASP A 11 -1.67 -33.79 56.69
CA ASP A 11 -0.68 -34.56 55.88
C ASP A 11 -0.88 -36.03 55.37
N ALA A 12 -0.08 -36.36 54.33
CA ALA A 12 0.36 -37.69 53.81
C ALA A 12 -0.61 -38.63 53.06
N GLY A 13 -0.08 -39.40 52.07
CA GLY A 13 -0.63 -40.76 51.79
C GLY A 13 -0.82 -41.35 50.38
N GLU A 14 0.03 -41.09 49.37
CA GLU A 14 0.28 -41.99 48.19
C GLU A 14 -0.89 -42.39 47.21
N ARG A 15 -0.59 -43.30 46.26
CA ARG A 15 -1.39 -43.77 45.10
C ARG A 15 -1.26 -45.30 44.96
N PRO A 16 -2.13 -46.05 44.24
CA PRO A 16 -1.86 -46.29 42.81
C PRO A 16 -3.07 -46.55 41.84
N GLN A 17 -2.92 -46.02 40.62
CA GLN A 17 -3.22 -46.57 39.27
C GLN A 17 -4.37 -47.59 38.99
N GLY A 18 -5.15 -47.30 37.94
CA GLY A 18 -5.96 -48.23 37.13
C GLY A 18 -6.49 -47.58 35.83
N ALA A 19 -6.50 -48.31 34.70
CA ALA A 19 -6.85 -47.83 33.33
C ALA A 19 -7.20 -49.06 32.42
N PRO A 20 -7.64 -48.96 31.13
CA PRO A 20 -7.74 -47.79 30.22
C PRO A 20 -9.09 -47.67 29.43
N GLU A 21 -9.06 -47.36 28.12
CA GLU A 21 -10.09 -46.65 27.32
C GLU A 21 -10.87 -47.49 26.26
N SER A 22 -11.65 -46.77 25.40
CA SER A 22 -12.21 -47.11 24.06
C SER A 22 -13.75 -47.31 24.03
N SER A 23 -14.54 -46.90 23.01
CA SER A 23 -14.26 -46.61 21.58
C SER A 23 -15.27 -45.63 20.92
N ALA A 24 -15.04 -45.26 19.65
CA ALA A 24 -15.98 -44.69 18.66
C ALA A 24 -15.75 -45.40 17.28
N PRO A 25 -16.61 -45.30 16.22
CA PRO A 25 -16.50 -44.21 15.23
C PRO A 25 -17.85 -43.81 14.50
N PRO A 26 -17.99 -43.58 13.16
CA PRO A 26 -18.12 -42.21 12.59
C PRO A 26 -19.24 -41.98 11.51
N GLY A 27 -19.38 -40.76 10.95
CA GLY A 27 -19.86 -40.61 9.55
C GLY A 27 -20.53 -39.31 9.04
N ALA A 28 -19.87 -38.66 8.06
CA ALA A 28 -20.44 -37.85 6.94
C ALA A 28 -21.23 -36.54 7.20
N ALA A 29 -21.50 -35.77 6.13
CA ALA A 29 -22.08 -34.42 6.16
C ALA A 29 -22.78 -34.00 4.85
N ALA A 30 -23.80 -33.13 4.93
CA ALA A 30 -24.43 -32.38 3.83
C ALA A 30 -25.09 -31.09 4.36
N GLY A 31 -25.36 -30.10 3.49
CA GLY A 31 -25.94 -28.79 3.87
C GLY A 31 -27.45 -28.66 3.59
N PRO A 32 -28.12 -27.59 4.09
CA PRO A 32 -29.57 -27.42 3.97
C PRO A 32 -29.99 -26.80 2.63
N SER A 33 -31.00 -27.41 1.98
CA SER A 33 -31.79 -26.78 0.92
C SER A 33 -32.99 -26.03 1.52
N ARG A 34 -33.59 -25.13 0.75
CA ARG A 34 -34.89 -24.51 1.07
C ARG A 34 -36.06 -25.46 0.80
N ALA A 35 -37.15 -25.28 1.55
CA ALA A 35 -38.50 -25.65 1.16
C ALA A 35 -39.52 -24.67 1.80
N ASP A 36 -40.33 -24.06 0.93
CA ASP A 36 -41.78 -23.79 1.02
C ASP A 36 -42.46 -23.14 2.25
N GLY A 37 -43.20 -22.05 1.95
CA GLY A 37 -44.67 -22.12 1.95
C GLY A 37 -45.43 -21.84 3.26
N PRO A 38 -46.05 -20.66 3.41
CA PRO A 38 -46.94 -20.38 4.55
C PRO A 38 -48.39 -20.83 4.29
N THR A 39 -49.02 -21.43 5.30
CA THR A 39 -50.49 -21.52 5.43
C THR A 39 -50.93 -20.86 6.73
N ALA A 40 -52.13 -20.26 6.72
CA ALA A 40 -52.59 -19.34 7.77
C ALA A 40 -53.81 -19.89 8.54
N SER A 41 -54.25 -19.09 9.51
CA SER A 41 -55.52 -19.15 10.26
C SER A 41 -55.61 -20.12 11.45
N THR A 42 -55.77 -19.52 12.64
CA THR A 42 -56.75 -19.97 13.64
C THR A 42 -57.21 -18.74 14.43
N THR A 43 -58.49 -18.66 14.79
CA THR A 43 -59.11 -17.54 15.53
C THR A 43 -59.61 -18.01 16.90
N GLY A 44 -59.56 -17.16 17.94
CA GLY A 44 -60.02 -17.58 19.28
C GLY A 44 -59.91 -16.54 20.41
N HIS A 45 -61.01 -15.83 20.66
CA HIS A 45 -61.46 -15.20 21.92
C HIS A 45 -60.52 -14.38 22.83
N LEU A 46 -60.67 -13.04 22.72
CA LEU A 46 -61.29 -12.16 23.73
C LEU A 46 -60.89 -12.25 25.22
N ALA A 47 -60.28 -11.17 25.74
CA ALA A 47 -60.66 -10.55 27.02
C ALA A 47 -60.31 -9.04 26.99
N GLY A 48 -61.20 -8.17 27.47
CA GLY A 48 -61.13 -6.74 27.21
C GLY A 48 -60.19 -5.93 28.10
N SER A 49 -59.22 -5.26 27.51
CA SER A 49 -58.87 -3.87 27.83
C SER A 49 -58.15 -3.20 26.65
N THR A 50 -58.09 -1.87 26.64
CA THR A 50 -57.22 -1.06 25.77
C THR A 50 -57.26 -1.34 24.25
N LEU A 51 -58.41 -1.25 23.57
CA LEU A 51 -58.38 -1.17 22.08
C LEU A 51 -57.71 0.13 21.60
N ALA A 52 -58.11 1.29 22.14
CA ALA A 52 -57.47 2.57 21.82
C ALA A 52 -55.97 2.62 22.15
N SER A 53 -55.55 2.01 23.28
CA SER A 53 -54.13 1.94 23.64
C SER A 53 -53.38 0.81 22.91
N ALA A 54 -54.07 -0.21 22.38
CA ALA A 54 -53.48 -1.20 21.49
C ALA A 54 -53.28 -0.63 20.08
N GLU A 55 -54.19 0.18 19.54
CA GLU A 55 -53.96 0.91 18.28
C GLU A 55 -52.77 1.88 18.42
N ALA A 56 -52.68 2.62 19.53
CA ALA A 56 -51.51 3.44 19.85
C ALA A 56 -50.21 2.64 20.07
N ALA A 57 -50.27 1.40 20.55
CA ALA A 57 -49.11 0.52 20.75
C ALA A 57 -48.74 -0.32 19.51
N LEU A 58 -49.66 -0.49 18.55
CA LEU A 58 -49.44 -1.15 17.28
C LEU A 58 -48.88 -0.19 16.22
N THR A 59 -49.21 1.10 16.30
CA THR A 59 -48.70 2.14 15.39
C THR A 59 -47.22 2.50 15.61
N ASP A 60 -46.65 2.32 16.81
CA ASP A 60 -45.21 2.56 17.06
C ASP A 60 -44.31 1.33 16.74
N ARG A 61 -44.89 0.22 16.26
CA ARG A 61 -44.11 -0.92 15.72
C ARG A 61 -43.66 -0.64 14.29
N VAL A 62 -42.58 0.14 14.16
CA VAL A 62 -41.85 0.34 12.90
C VAL A 62 -41.49 -1.02 12.28
N SER A 63 -42.16 -1.39 11.19
CA SER A 63 -41.87 -2.60 10.41
C SER A 63 -40.59 -2.39 9.60
N GLY A 64 -39.44 -2.67 10.22
CA GLY A 64 -38.12 -2.45 9.62
C GLY A 64 -37.39 -3.76 9.33
N ASP A 65 -37.28 -4.11 8.05
CA ASP A 65 -36.32 -5.10 7.53
C ASP A 65 -34.88 -4.52 7.54
N GLU A 66 -34.45 -3.96 8.68
CA GLU A 66 -33.07 -3.50 8.85
C GLU A 66 -32.21 -4.72 9.25
N PRO A 67 -31.30 -5.20 8.38
CA PRO A 67 -30.56 -6.43 8.63
C PRO A 67 -29.69 -6.28 9.89
N LEU A 68 -29.80 -7.25 10.80
CA LEU A 68 -29.16 -7.24 12.12
C LEU A 68 -27.68 -6.85 12.02
N LEU A 69 -27.37 -5.64 12.48
CA LEU A 69 -26.02 -5.10 12.42
C LEU A 69 -25.07 -5.96 13.27
N PRO A 70 -23.92 -6.39 12.74
CA PRO A 70 -22.99 -7.23 13.50
C PRO A 70 -22.48 -6.47 14.72
N ALA A 71 -22.50 -7.10 15.91
CA ALA A 71 -22.19 -6.44 17.18
C ALA A 71 -20.76 -5.85 17.25
N ARG A 72 -19.82 -6.40 16.47
CA ARG A 72 -18.45 -5.90 16.31
C ARG A 72 -18.13 -5.64 14.83
N VAL A 73 -17.35 -4.59 14.57
CA VAL A 73 -16.90 -4.18 13.24
C VAL A 73 -15.41 -3.83 13.27
N HIS A 74 -14.66 -4.43 12.34
CA HIS A 74 -13.25 -4.18 12.08
C HIS A 74 -13.07 -2.84 11.35
N ARG A 75 -12.68 -1.79 12.09
CA ARG A 75 -12.54 -0.43 11.53
C ARG A 75 -11.19 -0.23 10.82
N PRO A 76 -11.16 0.20 9.54
CA PRO A 76 -9.91 0.54 8.85
C PRO A 76 -9.11 1.68 9.49
N SER A 77 -9.76 2.55 10.27
CA SER A 77 -9.10 3.59 11.06
C SER A 77 -8.18 3.05 12.15
N ASP A 78 -8.45 1.84 12.62
CA ASP A 78 -7.77 1.28 13.79
C ASP A 78 -6.56 0.46 13.30
N LEU A 79 -6.71 -0.27 12.19
CA LEU A 79 -5.56 -0.77 11.41
C LEU A 79 -4.62 0.36 10.94
N MET A 80 -5.15 1.50 10.51
CA MET A 80 -4.32 2.68 10.19
C MET A 80 -3.47 3.12 11.38
N ARG A 81 -4.05 3.20 12.58
CA ARG A 81 -3.33 3.64 13.78
C ARG A 81 -2.32 2.59 14.25
N LEU A 82 -2.65 1.30 14.18
CA LEU A 82 -1.69 0.21 14.37
C LEU A 82 -0.46 0.37 13.44
N LEU A 83 -0.69 0.58 12.14
CA LEU A 83 0.40 0.71 11.16
C LEU A 83 1.23 2.00 11.35
N ILE A 84 0.58 3.13 11.68
CA ILE A 84 1.28 4.37 12.06
C ILE A 84 2.10 4.16 13.34
N GLY A 85 1.60 3.39 14.31
CA GLY A 85 2.26 3.12 15.58
C GLY A 85 3.51 2.27 15.39
N ILE A 86 3.40 1.16 14.64
CA ILE A 86 4.54 0.33 14.24
C ILE A 86 5.59 1.17 13.46
N ALA A 87 5.15 2.03 12.54
CA ALA A 87 6.05 2.90 11.80
C ALA A 87 6.73 3.95 12.70
N ALA A 88 6.01 4.52 13.66
CA ALA A 88 6.55 5.49 14.62
C ALA A 88 7.56 4.84 15.58
N ILE A 89 7.33 3.60 16.03
CA ILE A 89 8.29 2.82 16.82
C ILE A 89 9.55 2.54 15.99
N GLY A 90 9.39 2.13 14.73
CA GLY A 90 10.52 1.93 13.81
C GLY A 90 11.33 3.21 13.55
N VAL A 91 10.67 4.35 13.43
CA VAL A 91 11.32 5.67 13.33
C VAL A 91 12.01 6.05 14.65
N LEU A 92 11.39 5.78 15.81
CA LEU A 92 12.00 6.05 17.11
C LEU A 92 13.30 5.25 17.29
N PHE A 93 13.30 3.95 16.97
CA PHE A 93 14.51 3.12 17.01
C PHE A 93 15.56 3.58 15.98
N ALA A 94 15.14 4.03 14.79
CA ALA A 94 16.07 4.57 13.79
C ALA A 94 16.70 5.91 14.22
N ILE A 95 15.99 6.74 14.98
CA ILE A 95 16.53 7.96 15.59
C ILE A 95 17.45 7.59 16.76
N ALA A 96 17.02 6.72 17.67
CA ALA A 96 17.80 6.28 18.83
C ALA A 96 19.16 5.69 18.40
N ALA A 97 19.17 4.84 17.38
CA ALA A 97 20.39 4.22 16.83
C ALA A 97 21.33 5.20 16.08
N PHE A 98 20.93 6.45 15.85
CA PHE A 98 21.69 7.45 15.08
C PHE A 98 22.01 8.74 15.86
N ALA A 99 21.18 9.10 16.85
CA ALA A 99 21.20 10.42 17.51
C ALA A 99 21.82 10.41 18.92
N GLN A 100 22.65 9.40 19.27
CA GLN A 100 23.17 9.19 20.64
C GLN A 100 23.75 10.46 21.30
N GLY A 101 24.56 11.25 20.59
CA GLY A 101 25.14 12.49 21.09
C GLY A 101 24.14 13.63 21.32
N THR A 102 22.96 13.58 20.68
CA THR A 102 21.84 14.50 20.93
C THR A 102 20.95 13.98 22.06
N THR A 103 20.77 12.66 22.18
CA THR A 103 20.05 12.03 23.30
C THR A 103 20.74 12.32 24.63
N THR A 104 22.04 12.04 24.71
CA THR A 104 22.85 12.30 25.92
C THR A 104 22.91 13.79 26.24
N GLY A 105 23.13 14.66 25.26
CA GLY A 105 23.09 16.12 25.48
C GLY A 105 21.77 16.64 26.04
N LEU A 106 20.63 16.16 25.52
CA LEU A 106 19.30 16.52 26.04
C LEU A 106 19.07 16.02 27.47
N GLU A 107 19.59 14.85 27.81
CA GLU A 107 19.50 14.24 29.14
C GLU A 107 20.39 14.96 30.18
N ASP A 108 21.61 15.31 29.76
CA ASP A 108 22.54 16.20 30.48
C ASP A 108 21.93 17.58 30.77
N ASP A 109 21.26 18.18 29.78
CA ASP A 109 20.64 19.51 29.93
C ASP A 109 19.40 19.47 30.84
N ILE A 110 18.61 18.39 30.80
CA ILE A 110 17.43 18.22 31.67
C ILE A 110 17.83 17.93 33.12
N SER A 111 18.84 17.10 33.34
CA SER A 111 19.37 16.82 34.69
C SER A 111 19.95 18.08 35.33
N LYS A 112 20.92 18.75 34.67
CA LYS A 112 21.49 20.04 35.12
C LYS A 112 20.41 21.11 35.32
N GLY A 113 19.45 21.19 34.39
CA GLY A 113 18.33 22.12 34.47
C GLY A 113 17.40 21.90 35.66
N THR A 114 17.44 20.73 36.31
CA THR A 114 16.56 20.38 37.43
C THR A 114 17.28 20.22 38.78
N GLU A 115 18.62 20.34 38.84
CA GLU A 115 19.39 20.41 40.10
C GLU A 115 18.90 21.53 41.05
N GLN A 116 18.25 22.56 40.52
CA GLN A 116 17.71 23.70 41.28
C GLN A 116 16.26 23.49 41.76
N ALA A 117 15.59 22.41 41.36
CA ALA A 117 14.19 22.18 41.72
C ALA A 117 14.07 21.64 43.16
N PRO A 118 13.13 22.16 43.99
CA PRO A 118 12.92 21.64 45.33
C PRO A 118 12.55 20.15 45.32
N ASP A 119 13.43 19.33 45.89
CA ASP A 119 13.32 17.87 46.01
C ASP A 119 11.97 17.39 46.60
N LEU A 120 11.38 18.18 47.51
CA LEU A 120 10.03 17.98 48.03
C LEU A 120 8.94 18.04 46.93
N LEU A 121 9.04 18.97 45.98
CA LEU A 121 8.06 19.12 44.90
C LEU A 121 8.15 17.96 43.90
N ILE A 122 9.36 17.46 43.61
CA ILE A 122 9.58 16.28 42.76
C ILE A 122 8.92 15.05 43.41
N LYS A 123 9.16 14.84 44.71
CA LYS A 123 8.59 13.72 45.49
C LYS A 123 7.07 13.81 45.61
N ILE A 124 6.51 15.01 45.81
CA ILE A 124 5.05 15.22 45.81
C ILE A 124 4.46 14.99 44.41
N ALA A 125 5.09 15.48 43.35
CA ALA A 125 4.64 15.28 41.97
C ALA A 125 4.61 13.80 41.59
N GLY A 126 5.67 13.04 41.88
CA GLY A 126 5.74 11.60 41.66
C GLY A 126 4.71 10.81 42.48
N LEU A 127 4.49 11.18 43.74
CA LEU A 127 3.47 10.55 44.59
C LEU A 127 2.04 10.82 44.07
N VAL A 128 1.72 12.07 43.75
CA VAL A 128 0.41 12.45 43.19
C VAL A 128 0.19 11.79 41.83
N SER A 129 1.23 11.73 40.99
CA SER A 129 1.16 11.11 39.67
C SER A 129 0.94 9.59 39.75
N SER A 130 1.79 8.85 40.47
CA SER A 130 1.67 7.39 40.59
C SER A 130 0.32 6.95 41.16
N ILE A 131 -0.22 7.67 42.16
CA ILE A 131 -1.58 7.46 42.66
C ILE A 131 -2.63 7.73 41.57
N ALA A 132 -2.50 8.82 40.81
CA ALA A 132 -3.45 9.18 39.76
C ALA A 132 -3.39 8.24 38.54
N VAL A 133 -2.21 7.73 38.15
CA VAL A 133 -2.03 6.73 37.09
C VAL A 133 -2.83 5.46 37.40
N LEU A 134 -2.93 5.07 38.68
CA LEU A 134 -3.73 3.93 39.11
C LEU A 134 -5.23 4.26 39.26
N LEU A 135 -5.57 5.41 39.87
CA LEU A 135 -6.97 5.75 40.17
C LEU A 135 -7.79 6.19 38.94
N VAL A 136 -7.19 6.93 38.00
CA VAL A 136 -7.92 7.51 36.86
C VAL A 136 -8.48 6.43 35.91
N PRO A 137 -7.77 5.34 35.57
CA PRO A 137 -8.33 4.21 34.83
C PRO A 137 -9.45 3.49 35.57
N VAL A 138 -9.31 3.26 36.88
CA VAL A 138 -10.32 2.58 37.71
C VAL A 138 -11.61 3.40 37.80
N ALA A 139 -11.51 4.71 38.04
CA ALA A 139 -12.66 5.61 38.05
C ALA A 139 -13.37 5.67 36.69
N PHE A 140 -12.62 5.64 35.58
CA PHE A 140 -13.19 5.55 34.23
C PHE A 140 -13.86 4.20 33.94
N ALA A 141 -13.31 3.09 34.45
CA ALA A 141 -13.91 1.77 34.38
C ALA A 141 -15.26 1.71 35.11
N ILE A 142 -15.34 2.31 36.31
CA ILE A 142 -16.57 2.41 37.10
C ILE A 142 -17.64 3.24 36.36
N GLU A 143 -17.27 4.39 35.76
CA GLU A 143 -18.21 5.17 34.94
C GLU A 143 -18.78 4.36 33.76
N ARG A 144 -17.95 3.54 33.10
CA ARG A 144 -18.38 2.66 32.00
C ARG A 144 -19.31 1.55 32.46
N LEU A 145 -19.03 0.94 33.61
CA LEU A 145 -19.84 -0.16 34.15
C LEU A 145 -21.24 0.32 34.53
N ILE A 146 -21.33 1.47 35.23
CA ILE A 146 -22.59 2.14 35.56
C ILE A 146 -23.40 2.45 34.29
N LYS A 147 -22.73 2.86 33.21
CA LYS A 147 -23.35 3.20 31.92
C LYS A 147 -23.59 1.98 31.00
N ARG A 148 -23.51 0.75 31.55
CA ARG A 148 -23.74 -0.54 30.86
C ARG A 148 -22.84 -0.77 29.63
N ASP A 149 -21.71 -0.08 29.53
CA ASP A 149 -20.83 -0.07 28.34
C ASP A 149 -19.72 -1.15 28.45
N GLY A 150 -20.05 -2.28 29.11
CA GLY A 150 -19.10 -3.25 29.67
C GLY A 150 -18.23 -3.99 28.66
N LEU A 151 -18.71 -4.19 27.43
CA LEU A 151 -17.91 -4.80 26.35
C LEU A 151 -16.61 -4.03 26.07
N ARG A 152 -16.64 -2.69 26.22
CA ARG A 152 -15.43 -1.85 26.04
C ARG A 152 -14.44 -2.00 27.19
N ILE A 153 -14.92 -2.32 28.40
CA ILE A 153 -14.05 -2.59 29.56
C ILE A 153 -13.26 -3.87 29.30
N ALA A 154 -13.90 -4.93 28.79
CA ALA A 154 -13.23 -6.17 28.41
C ALA A 154 -12.18 -5.95 27.30
N ASP A 155 -12.53 -5.21 26.24
CA ASP A 155 -11.58 -4.82 25.19
C ASP A 155 -10.38 -4.03 25.75
N GLY A 156 -10.64 -3.17 26.75
CA GLY A 156 -9.62 -2.41 27.48
C GLY A 156 -8.68 -3.27 28.31
N VAL A 157 -9.21 -4.20 29.11
CA VAL A 157 -8.41 -5.12 29.94
C VAL A 157 -7.55 -6.02 29.05
N LEU A 158 -8.09 -6.52 27.94
CA LEU A 158 -7.32 -7.30 26.97
C LEU A 158 -6.18 -6.47 26.36
N ALA A 159 -6.43 -5.22 25.98
CA ALA A 159 -5.39 -4.32 25.48
C ALA A 159 -4.29 -4.04 26.53
N ALA A 160 -4.66 -3.91 27.80
CA ALA A 160 -3.72 -3.72 28.91
C ALA A 160 -2.81 -4.93 29.12
N VAL A 161 -3.38 -6.14 29.16
CA VAL A 161 -2.64 -7.41 29.31
C VAL A 161 -1.69 -7.64 28.12
N LEU A 162 -2.16 -7.39 26.90
CA LEU A 162 -1.32 -7.48 25.70
C LEU A 162 -0.20 -6.44 25.70
N ALA A 163 -0.46 -5.21 26.15
CA ALA A 163 0.56 -4.16 26.24
C ALA A 163 1.61 -4.46 27.31
N HIS A 164 1.23 -5.08 28.42
CA HIS A 164 2.17 -5.56 29.44
C HIS A 164 3.06 -6.68 28.86
N GLY A 165 2.48 -7.66 28.15
CA GLY A 165 3.24 -8.72 27.46
C GLY A 165 4.21 -8.19 26.40
N VAL A 166 3.79 -7.19 25.61
CA VAL A 166 4.68 -6.51 24.64
C VAL A 166 5.77 -5.69 25.33
N THR A 167 5.46 -5.09 26.48
CA THR A 167 6.44 -4.36 27.31
C THR A 167 7.54 -5.30 27.82
N LEU A 168 7.16 -6.41 28.47
CA LEU A 168 8.09 -7.45 28.92
C LEU A 168 8.93 -8.04 27.76
N ALA A 169 8.32 -8.27 26.59
CA ALA A 169 9.03 -8.74 25.42
C ALA A 169 10.02 -7.70 24.85
N THR A 170 9.73 -6.41 25.01
CA THR A 170 10.64 -5.33 24.57
C THR A 170 11.79 -5.16 25.55
N ASP A 171 11.52 -5.20 26.86
CA ASP A 171 12.56 -5.20 27.90
C ASP A 171 13.53 -6.38 27.77
N LEU A 172 13.02 -7.61 27.66
CA LEU A 172 13.84 -8.80 27.45
C LEU A 172 14.65 -8.77 26.14
N TRP A 173 14.19 -8.02 25.13
CA TRP A 173 14.93 -7.80 23.89
C TRP A 173 16.04 -6.76 24.08
N VAL A 174 15.75 -5.60 24.68
CA VAL A 174 16.72 -4.52 24.91
C VAL A 174 17.83 -4.97 25.85
N SER A 175 17.49 -5.57 27.00
CA SER A 175 18.43 -6.00 28.03
C SER A 175 19.39 -7.12 27.61
N ARG A 176 19.09 -7.87 26.54
CA ARG A 176 19.85 -9.06 26.13
C ARG A 176 20.39 -9.07 24.70
N THR A 177 19.77 -8.34 23.78
CA THR A 177 19.95 -8.54 22.33
C THR A 177 19.84 -7.30 21.46
N ALA A 178 19.52 -6.12 22.01
CA ALA A 178 19.59 -4.88 21.24
C ALA A 178 21.05 -4.48 20.97
N PRO A 179 21.33 -3.73 19.89
CA PRO A 179 22.59 -3.00 19.75
C PRO A 179 22.75 -2.03 20.92
N GLY A 180 23.98 -1.88 21.43
CA GLY A 180 24.29 -0.96 22.53
C GLY A 180 23.73 0.45 22.29
N THR A 181 23.83 0.97 21.05
CA THR A 181 23.31 2.30 20.70
C THR A 181 21.80 2.49 20.91
N ILE A 182 21.01 1.40 20.92
CA ILE A 182 19.57 1.42 21.25
C ILE A 182 19.36 1.21 22.76
N GLN A 183 20.20 0.42 23.41
CA GLN A 183 20.19 0.21 24.86
C GLN A 183 20.56 1.50 25.62
N ASP A 184 21.66 2.15 25.23
CA ASP A 184 22.14 3.43 25.79
C ASP A 184 21.09 4.56 25.63
N ALA A 185 20.32 4.54 24.54
CA ALA A 185 19.30 5.56 24.27
C ALA A 185 17.98 5.32 25.03
N LEU A 186 17.73 4.09 25.50
CA LEU A 186 16.49 3.70 26.18
C LEU A 186 16.67 3.45 27.69
N THR A 187 17.90 3.31 28.18
CA THR A 187 18.18 2.93 29.57
C THR A 187 19.32 3.74 30.18
N GLN A 188 19.17 4.11 31.45
CA GLN A 188 20.17 4.82 32.26
C GLN A 188 20.80 3.87 33.30
N PRO A 189 22.05 4.10 33.75
CA PRO A 189 22.65 3.39 34.88
C PRO A 189 21.96 3.77 36.19
N GLN A 190 21.46 2.79 36.94
CA GLN A 190 20.73 3.04 38.20
C GLN A 190 21.65 2.99 39.42
N THR A 191 21.43 3.85 40.41
CA THR A 191 22.33 4.07 41.57
C THR A 191 22.54 2.83 42.46
N ALA A 192 21.62 1.86 42.41
CA ALA A 192 21.73 0.59 43.13
C ALA A 192 22.44 -0.53 42.34
N GLY A 193 22.88 -0.25 41.11
CA GLY A 193 23.39 -1.21 40.14
C GLY A 193 22.26 -1.80 39.28
N GLY A 194 22.41 -1.69 37.96
CA GLY A 194 21.41 -2.09 36.97
C GLY A 194 21.17 -1.01 35.92
N LEU A 195 20.21 -1.26 35.04
CA LEU A 195 19.72 -0.33 34.02
C LEU A 195 18.23 -0.04 34.26
N THR A 196 17.77 1.17 33.95
CA THR A 196 16.34 1.52 34.03
C THR A 196 15.50 0.80 32.96
N ASP A 197 14.22 0.56 33.26
CA ASP A 197 13.27 -0.04 32.30
C ASP A 197 13.21 0.74 30.96
N PRO A 198 13.45 0.08 29.81
CA PRO A 198 13.36 0.72 28.49
C PRO A 198 11.91 0.98 28.03
N VAL A 199 10.94 0.38 28.73
CA VAL A 199 9.49 0.55 28.52
C VAL A 199 8.79 0.35 29.87
N HIS A 200 8.00 1.34 30.31
CA HIS A 200 7.43 1.31 31.66
C HIS A 200 6.30 0.27 31.79
N GLY A 201 6.54 -0.78 32.59
CA GLY A 201 5.66 -1.94 32.73
C GLY A 201 4.22 -1.67 33.21
N TYR A 202 3.99 -0.54 33.87
CA TYR A 202 2.67 -0.10 34.38
C TYR A 202 2.00 0.94 33.46
N LEU A 203 2.77 1.84 32.84
CA LEU A 203 2.25 2.97 32.08
C LEU A 203 1.73 2.56 30.69
N ALA A 204 2.45 1.70 29.97
CA ALA A 204 2.00 1.20 28.66
C ALA A 204 0.65 0.46 28.74
N PRO A 205 0.39 -0.43 29.73
CA PRO A 205 -0.94 -1.01 29.97
C PRO A 205 -2.03 0.02 30.26
N VAL A 206 -1.76 1.06 31.06
CA VAL A 206 -2.72 2.14 31.35
C VAL A 206 -3.07 2.92 30.07
N ILE A 207 -2.07 3.28 29.27
CA ILE A 207 -2.27 3.96 27.98
C ILE A 207 -3.07 3.08 27.03
N ALA A 208 -2.77 1.77 26.98
CA ALA A 208 -3.48 0.81 26.14
C ALA A 208 -4.96 0.67 26.56
N TYR A 209 -5.22 0.48 27.86
CA TYR A 209 -6.55 0.42 28.44
C TYR A 209 -7.39 1.64 28.06
N MET A 210 -6.90 2.84 28.38
CA MET A 210 -7.64 4.10 28.18
C MET A 210 -7.90 4.38 26.69
N THR A 211 -6.96 4.00 25.83
CA THR A 211 -7.10 4.11 24.37
C THR A 211 -8.17 3.14 23.84
N ALA A 212 -8.13 1.87 24.25
CA ALA A 212 -9.04 0.82 23.80
C ALA A 212 -10.49 1.03 24.29
N VAL A 213 -10.69 1.41 25.56
CA VAL A 213 -12.02 1.79 26.09
C VAL A 213 -12.61 3.01 25.35
N GLY A 214 -11.77 3.78 24.63
CA GLY A 214 -12.18 4.83 23.71
C GLY A 214 -12.25 6.22 24.35
N MET A 215 -11.32 6.53 25.26
CA MET A 215 -11.25 7.82 25.97
C MET A 215 -11.17 9.04 25.03
N ALA A 216 -10.68 8.89 23.80
CA ALA A 216 -10.57 9.96 22.81
C ALA A 216 -11.88 10.74 22.54
N ARG A 217 -13.05 10.16 22.87
CA ARG A 217 -14.39 10.74 22.74
C ARG A 217 -14.87 11.53 23.97
N ARG A 218 -14.11 11.58 25.06
CA ARG A 218 -14.48 12.25 26.32
C ARG A 218 -13.40 13.28 26.68
N PRO A 219 -13.55 14.57 26.32
CA PRO A 219 -12.47 15.55 26.41
C PRO A 219 -11.99 15.80 27.85
N ARG A 220 -12.88 15.76 28.85
CA ARG A 220 -12.52 15.93 30.28
C ARG A 220 -11.55 14.84 30.75
N TRP A 221 -11.94 13.57 30.62
CA TRP A 221 -11.06 12.43 30.94
C TRP A 221 -9.77 12.42 30.13
N ARG A 222 -9.81 12.80 28.84
CA ARG A 222 -8.62 12.94 28.01
C ARG A 222 -7.63 13.98 28.58
N VAL A 223 -8.12 15.11 29.08
CA VAL A 223 -7.27 16.13 29.74
C VAL A 223 -6.70 15.59 31.04
N VAL A 224 -7.52 14.96 31.90
CA VAL A 224 -7.04 14.36 33.16
C VAL A 224 -5.94 13.34 32.89
N LEU A 225 -6.13 12.43 31.92
CA LEU A 225 -5.11 11.45 31.56
C LEU A 225 -3.83 12.12 31.04
N TRP A 226 -3.89 13.11 30.16
CA TRP A 226 -2.69 13.79 29.67
C TRP A 226 -1.97 14.59 30.77
N VAL A 227 -2.69 15.25 31.69
CA VAL A 227 -2.07 15.94 32.83
C VAL A 227 -1.34 14.95 33.72
N VAL A 228 -1.95 13.79 34.02
CA VAL A 228 -1.31 12.73 34.80
C VAL A 228 -0.10 12.15 34.07
N LEU A 229 -0.23 11.74 32.80
CA LEU A 229 0.88 11.17 32.02
C LEU A 229 2.06 12.16 31.85
N LEU A 230 1.79 13.46 31.73
CA LEU A 230 2.84 14.48 31.65
C LEU A 230 3.50 14.74 33.01
N LEU A 231 2.75 14.69 34.11
CA LEU A 231 3.31 14.78 35.46
C LEU A 231 4.18 13.56 35.78
N ASP A 232 3.77 12.36 35.34
CA ASP A 232 4.50 11.10 35.50
C ASP A 232 5.81 11.11 34.71
N ALA A 233 5.71 11.43 33.41
CA ALA A 233 6.85 11.56 32.53
C ALA A 233 7.84 12.61 33.02
N PHE A 234 7.36 13.76 33.52
CA PHE A 234 8.22 14.78 34.10
C PHE A 234 8.89 14.29 35.39
N ALA A 235 8.14 13.73 36.35
CA ALA A 235 8.68 13.28 37.62
C ALA A 235 9.70 12.13 37.48
N MET A 236 9.50 11.20 36.55
CA MET A 236 10.45 10.11 36.30
C MET A 236 11.69 10.55 35.54
N LEU A 237 11.55 11.45 34.55
CA LEU A 237 12.67 11.99 33.79
C LEU A 237 13.56 12.88 34.65
N VAL A 238 12.95 13.72 35.50
CA VAL A 238 13.63 14.54 36.51
C VAL A 238 14.29 13.67 37.60
N GLY A 239 13.66 12.56 37.98
CA GLY A 239 14.19 11.64 38.99
C GLY A 239 15.34 10.75 38.52
N GLY A 240 15.77 10.82 37.25
CA GLY A 240 16.80 9.93 36.68
C GLY A 240 16.36 8.47 36.62
N TYR A 241 15.05 8.22 36.44
CA TYR A 241 14.46 6.88 36.41
C TYR A 241 14.12 6.40 34.99
N THR A 242 14.29 7.24 33.97
CA THR A 242 13.94 6.93 32.57
C THR A 242 14.54 7.93 31.57
N THR A 243 14.80 7.48 30.34
CA THR A 243 15.19 8.37 29.22
C THR A 243 13.96 8.99 28.55
N PRO A 244 14.08 10.13 27.84
CA PRO A 244 13.01 10.67 27.01
C PRO A 244 12.49 9.67 25.95
N PHE A 245 13.38 8.81 25.43
CA PHE A 245 13.02 7.82 24.41
C PHE A 245 12.24 6.64 25.01
N SER A 246 12.54 6.20 26.24
CA SER A 246 11.75 5.19 26.95
C SER A 246 10.31 5.68 27.18
N ILE A 247 10.11 6.95 27.57
CA ILE A 247 8.78 7.57 27.67
C ILE A 247 8.05 7.53 26.32
N ILE A 248 8.67 8.00 25.23
CA ILE A 248 8.04 8.01 23.90
C ILE A 248 7.71 6.58 23.42
N LEU A 249 8.63 5.63 23.61
CA LEU A 249 8.43 4.23 23.26
C LEU A 249 7.27 3.60 24.05
N THR A 250 7.17 3.90 25.34
CA THR A 250 6.08 3.47 26.22
C THR A 250 4.72 3.97 25.74
N VAL A 251 4.61 5.27 25.40
CA VAL A 251 3.38 5.85 24.83
C VAL A 251 3.04 5.19 23.49
N LEU A 252 4.01 5.01 22.60
CA LEU A 252 3.82 4.40 21.30
C LEU A 252 3.39 2.93 21.40
N ILE A 253 3.98 2.12 22.29
CA ILE A 253 3.60 0.73 22.52
C ILE A 253 2.16 0.65 23.03
N GLY A 254 1.79 1.40 24.07
CA GLY A 254 0.43 1.40 24.59
C GLY A 254 -0.62 1.81 23.55
N TRP A 255 -0.32 2.84 22.75
CA TRP A 255 -1.16 3.30 21.64
C TRP A 255 -1.29 2.25 20.53
N THR A 256 -0.16 1.65 20.11
CA THR A 256 -0.08 0.66 19.03
C THR A 256 -0.84 -0.61 19.40
N VAL A 257 -0.63 -1.14 20.61
CA VAL A 257 -1.29 -2.37 21.07
C VAL A 257 -2.80 -2.14 21.22
N ALA A 258 -3.26 -0.99 21.73
CA ALA A 258 -4.69 -0.69 21.82
C ALA A 258 -5.40 -0.74 20.46
N TYR A 259 -4.83 -0.12 19.42
CA TYR A 259 -5.41 -0.17 18.08
C TYR A 259 -5.24 -1.53 17.40
N GLY A 260 -4.19 -2.29 17.73
CA GLY A 260 -4.06 -3.70 17.39
C GLY A 260 -5.19 -4.56 17.96
N THR A 261 -5.48 -4.42 19.26
CA THR A 261 -6.56 -5.14 19.95
C THR A 261 -7.94 -4.75 19.39
N LEU A 262 -8.22 -3.45 19.26
CA LEU A 262 -9.48 -2.94 18.68
C LEU A 262 -9.70 -3.42 17.25
N TYR A 263 -8.64 -3.49 16.44
CA TYR A 263 -8.76 -4.02 15.08
C TYR A 263 -8.91 -5.54 15.07
N ALA A 264 -8.14 -6.30 15.85
CA ALA A 264 -8.18 -7.76 15.84
C ALA A 264 -9.53 -8.33 16.34
N VAL A 265 -9.99 -7.85 17.51
CA VAL A 265 -11.26 -8.27 18.13
C VAL A 265 -12.46 -7.70 17.37
N GLY A 266 -12.28 -6.55 16.72
CA GLY A 266 -13.36 -5.78 16.12
C GLY A 266 -14.03 -4.89 17.16
N SER A 267 -14.03 -3.59 16.93
CA SER A 267 -14.62 -2.61 17.84
C SER A 267 -16.16 -2.72 17.90
N PRO A 268 -16.82 -2.40 19.03
CA PRO A 268 -18.28 -2.39 19.10
C PRO A 268 -18.91 -1.48 18.03
N ASN A 269 -19.93 -2.01 17.37
CA ASN A 269 -20.66 -1.32 16.31
C ASN A 269 -21.57 -0.24 16.93
N VAL A 270 -21.46 0.99 16.43
CA VAL A 270 -22.23 2.17 16.94
C VAL A 270 -22.89 2.93 15.79
N ARG A 271 -23.10 2.26 14.65
CA ARG A 271 -23.86 2.83 13.52
C ARG A 271 -25.29 3.10 13.98
N PRO A 272 -25.87 4.28 13.71
CA PRO A 272 -27.27 4.53 14.05
C PRO A 272 -28.18 3.62 13.21
N THR A 273 -29.12 2.98 13.87
CA THR A 273 -30.22 2.19 13.28
C THR A 273 -31.35 3.10 12.80
N GLY A 274 -32.33 2.55 12.08
CA GLY A 274 -33.59 3.22 11.75
C GLY A 274 -34.30 3.80 12.98
N GLN A 275 -34.26 3.12 14.12
CA GLN A 275 -34.80 3.64 15.39
C GLN A 275 -34.09 4.91 15.87
N HIS A 276 -32.76 4.99 15.75
CA HIS A 276 -32.02 6.21 16.08
C HIS A 276 -32.38 7.35 15.12
N LEU A 277 -32.55 7.05 13.82
CA LEU A 277 -33.03 7.99 12.81
C LEU A 277 -34.44 8.53 13.14
N MET A 278 -35.39 7.68 13.52
CA MET A 278 -36.73 8.10 13.95
C MET A 278 -36.68 8.96 15.21
N ALA A 279 -35.90 8.58 16.22
CA ALA A 279 -35.72 9.37 17.44
C ALA A 279 -35.06 10.74 17.15
N GLY A 280 -34.09 10.79 16.24
CA GLY A 280 -33.44 12.03 15.80
C GLY A 280 -34.42 12.98 15.09
N LEU A 281 -35.27 12.46 14.21
CA LEU A 281 -36.32 13.26 13.55
C LEU A 281 -37.40 13.73 14.55
N ARG A 282 -37.82 12.87 15.48
CA ARG A 282 -38.72 13.25 16.60
C ARG A 282 -38.10 14.37 17.46
N HIS A 283 -36.79 14.34 17.72
CA HIS A 283 -36.09 15.40 18.47
C HIS A 283 -35.96 16.73 17.70
N VAL A 284 -35.89 16.67 16.36
CA VAL A 284 -35.87 17.87 15.49
C VAL A 284 -37.27 18.49 15.30
N GLY A 285 -38.33 17.79 15.72
CA GLY A 285 -39.72 18.29 15.68
C GLY A 285 -40.60 17.66 14.59
N PHE A 286 -40.10 16.66 13.85
CA PHE A 286 -40.90 15.91 12.88
C PHE A 286 -41.60 14.73 13.54
N ARG A 287 -42.72 14.28 12.95
CA ARG A 287 -43.41 13.05 13.34
C ARG A 287 -43.30 11.99 12.25
N PRO A 288 -42.20 11.22 12.18
CA PRO A 288 -42.03 10.18 11.17
C PRO A 288 -42.82 8.92 11.53
N VAL A 289 -43.42 8.29 10.51
CA VAL A 289 -44.19 7.04 10.60
C VAL A 289 -43.35 5.86 10.09
N ALA A 290 -42.75 5.99 8.91
CA ALA A 290 -41.88 4.96 8.35
C ALA A 290 -40.66 5.58 7.64
N ALA A 291 -39.57 4.82 7.55
CA ALA A 291 -38.37 5.18 6.80
C ALA A 291 -37.93 4.02 5.92
N MET A 292 -38.17 4.15 4.62
CA MET A 292 -37.68 3.20 3.62
C MET A 292 -36.28 3.62 3.19
N ARG A 293 -35.33 2.67 3.18
CA ARG A 293 -34.01 2.93 2.65
C ARG A 293 -34.08 2.99 1.12
N THR A 294 -33.57 4.06 0.51
CA THR A 294 -33.49 4.15 -0.94
C THR A 294 -32.33 3.27 -1.42
N GLU A 295 -32.64 2.10 -1.98
CA GLU A 295 -31.64 1.17 -2.50
C GLU A 295 -31.18 1.57 -3.91
N ASP A 296 -30.17 2.44 -3.99
CA ASP A 296 -29.26 2.43 -5.14
C ASP A 296 -28.50 1.09 -5.12
N THR A 297 -28.65 0.29 -6.18
CA THR A 297 -28.09 -1.07 -6.26
C THR A 297 -26.59 -1.08 -5.94
N PRO A 298 -26.09 -2.00 -5.08
CA PRO A 298 -24.69 -2.03 -4.64
C PRO A 298 -23.77 -2.62 -5.72
N ASP A 299 -23.60 -1.86 -6.80
CA ASP A 299 -22.76 -2.19 -7.94
C ASP A 299 -21.27 -2.14 -7.54
N LYS A 300 -20.63 -3.30 -7.50
CA LYS A 300 -19.43 -3.56 -6.66
C LYS A 300 -18.18 -2.76 -7.04
N ASP A 301 -18.16 -2.17 -8.24
CA ASP A 301 -17.06 -1.32 -8.72
C ASP A 301 -17.20 0.16 -8.30
N ASN A 302 -18.37 0.60 -7.83
CA ASN A 302 -18.67 2.01 -7.57
C ASN A 302 -18.20 2.52 -6.18
N ALA A 303 -16.88 2.50 -5.98
CA ALA A 303 -16.21 2.98 -4.76
C ALA A 303 -16.45 4.48 -4.39
N ASP A 304 -17.17 5.25 -5.21
CA ASP A 304 -17.64 6.61 -4.88
C ASP A 304 -18.91 6.60 -4.00
N GLN A 305 -19.77 5.57 -4.08
CA GLN A 305 -20.99 5.46 -3.25
C GLN A 305 -20.65 5.50 -1.75
N GLY A 306 -19.49 4.98 -1.34
CA GLY A 306 -19.03 4.95 0.05
C GLY A 306 -18.81 6.32 0.71
N ASP A 307 -18.76 7.43 -0.05
CA ASP A 307 -18.75 8.77 0.56
C ASP A 307 -20.19 9.27 0.85
N ARG A 308 -21.21 8.86 0.06
CA ARG A 308 -22.54 9.49 0.02
C ARG A 308 -23.40 9.38 1.29
N GLY A 309 -23.11 8.44 2.19
CA GLY A 309 -23.97 8.14 3.34
C GLY A 309 -25.11 7.16 2.99
N ARG A 310 -26.03 6.95 3.93
CA ARG A 310 -27.26 6.17 3.74
C ARG A 310 -28.42 7.13 3.46
N ARG A 311 -29.12 6.97 2.33
CA ARG A 311 -30.35 7.71 2.00
C ARG A 311 -31.58 6.95 2.47
N TYR A 312 -32.53 7.66 3.05
CA TYR A 312 -33.81 7.17 3.52
C TYR A 312 -34.92 8.10 3.04
N LEU A 313 -35.95 7.56 2.41
CA LEU A 313 -37.22 8.24 2.17
C LEU A 313 -38.09 8.05 3.42
N VAL A 314 -38.44 9.15 4.08
CA VAL A 314 -39.19 9.14 5.34
C VAL A 314 -40.59 9.69 5.12
N THR A 315 -41.61 8.92 5.52
CA THR A 315 -43.00 9.38 5.56
C THR A 315 -43.29 10.04 6.91
N LEU A 316 -44.02 11.15 6.89
CA LEU A 316 -44.52 11.82 8.09
C LEU A 316 -45.96 11.41 8.39
N GLU A 317 -46.38 11.63 9.63
CA GLU A 317 -47.80 11.61 10.04
C GLU A 317 -48.54 12.77 9.37
N ASP A 318 -47.99 13.98 9.53
CA ASP A 318 -48.48 15.22 8.92
C ASP A 318 -47.44 15.77 7.92
N GLY A 319 -47.84 15.93 6.65
CA GLY A 319 -47.07 16.65 5.63
C GLY A 319 -46.40 15.78 4.56
N PRO A 320 -45.64 16.40 3.63
CA PRO A 320 -44.96 15.69 2.54
C PRO A 320 -43.78 14.82 3.06
N PRO A 321 -43.38 13.78 2.31
CA PRO A 321 -42.22 12.96 2.67
C PRO A 321 -40.91 13.75 2.62
N LEU A 322 -39.89 13.21 3.29
CA LEU A 322 -38.57 13.83 3.45
C LEU A 322 -37.46 12.92 2.90
N ASP A 323 -36.49 13.51 2.20
CA ASP A 323 -35.28 12.82 1.75
C ASP A 323 -34.17 13.02 2.80
N VAL A 324 -33.87 11.96 3.55
CA VAL A 324 -32.97 12.03 4.72
C VAL A 324 -31.66 11.30 4.46
N THR A 325 -30.55 12.03 4.52
CA THR A 325 -29.20 11.48 4.31
C THR A 325 -28.44 11.37 5.64
N VAL A 326 -28.10 10.15 6.03
CA VAL A 326 -27.34 9.82 7.24
C VAL A 326 -25.88 9.53 6.87
N VAL A 327 -24.97 10.40 7.29
CA VAL A 327 -23.52 10.30 6.99
C VAL A 327 -22.77 9.76 8.21
N ASP A 328 -22.07 8.65 8.04
CA ASP A 328 -21.36 7.91 9.10
C ASP A 328 -19.83 8.08 9.01
N ARG A 329 -19.17 8.22 10.17
CA ARG A 329 -17.70 8.34 10.27
C ARG A 329 -16.97 7.12 9.71
N GLU A 330 -17.53 5.92 9.84
CA GLU A 330 -16.92 4.69 9.33
C GLU A 330 -16.88 4.66 7.80
N GLN A 331 -17.94 5.13 7.13
CA GLN A 331 -18.01 5.20 5.68
C GLN A 331 -16.96 6.19 5.13
N GLN A 332 -16.83 7.37 5.73
CA GLN A 332 -15.76 8.32 5.37
C GLN A 332 -14.34 7.75 5.56
N ALA A 333 -14.14 6.82 6.51
CA ALA A 333 -12.84 6.20 6.74
C ALA A 333 -12.42 5.20 5.64
N GLN A 334 -13.36 4.49 5.02
CA GLN A 334 -13.07 3.46 4.00
C GLN A 334 -12.28 4.02 2.81
N GLY A 335 -12.57 5.25 2.38
CA GLY A 335 -11.83 5.93 1.30
C GLY A 335 -10.50 6.60 1.73
N PHE A 336 -10.13 6.61 3.01
CA PHE A 336 -9.03 7.46 3.50
C PHE A 336 -7.67 7.11 2.88
N PHE A 337 -7.24 5.85 2.94
CA PHE A 337 -5.94 5.43 2.39
C PHE A 337 -5.81 5.80 0.92
N TYR A 338 -6.86 5.54 0.13
CA TYR A 338 -6.89 5.88 -1.28
C TYR A 338 -6.78 7.38 -1.51
N ARG A 339 -7.50 8.20 -0.73
CA ARG A 339 -7.43 9.67 -0.78
C ARG A 339 -6.04 10.20 -0.37
N ALA A 340 -5.43 9.67 0.68
CA ALA A 340 -4.10 10.07 1.16
C ALA A 340 -2.99 9.70 0.15
N TRP A 341 -2.97 8.46 -0.33
CA TRP A 341 -2.03 8.02 -1.38
C TRP A 341 -2.22 8.82 -2.68
N ARG A 342 -3.47 9.07 -3.08
CA ARG A 342 -3.79 9.91 -4.25
C ARG A 342 -3.37 11.37 -4.05
N ARG A 343 -3.41 11.92 -2.83
CA ARG A 343 -2.94 13.28 -2.50
C ARG A 343 -1.41 13.41 -2.61
N ILE A 344 -0.66 12.36 -2.25
CA ILE A 344 0.80 12.31 -2.39
C ILE A 344 1.22 12.11 -3.86
N THR A 345 0.48 11.28 -4.61
CA THR A 345 0.84 10.91 -5.99
C THR A 345 0.25 11.80 -7.09
N LEU A 346 -0.82 12.56 -6.82
CA LEU A 346 -1.45 13.48 -7.78
C LEU A 346 -1.44 14.93 -7.26
N ARG A 347 -0.55 15.75 -7.83
CA ARG A 347 -0.58 17.22 -7.72
C ARG A 347 -1.71 17.77 -8.62
N THR A 348 -2.97 17.51 -8.26
CA THR A 348 -4.12 17.78 -9.14
C THR A 348 -5.20 18.57 -8.41
N LEU A 349 -5.66 19.67 -9.04
CA LEU A 349 -6.48 20.74 -8.48
C LEU A 349 -7.94 20.36 -8.15
N THR A 350 -8.31 19.08 -8.22
CA THR A 350 -9.71 18.65 -8.37
C THR A 350 -10.36 18.02 -7.13
N GLN A 351 -9.67 17.91 -5.98
CA GLN A 351 -10.29 17.46 -4.71
C GLN A 351 -9.98 18.44 -3.55
N ARG A 352 -10.91 18.54 -2.57
CA ARG A 352 -10.83 19.47 -1.43
C ARG A 352 -9.54 19.32 -0.61
N ARG A 353 -9.06 20.45 -0.06
CA ARG A 353 -7.85 20.57 0.79
C ARG A 353 -8.11 20.28 2.28
N SER A 354 -8.85 19.24 2.65
CA SER A 354 -9.10 18.98 4.09
C SER A 354 -9.50 17.53 4.40
N ILE A 355 -9.07 17.06 5.57
CA ILE A 355 -9.68 15.92 6.29
C ILE A 355 -10.70 16.58 7.23
N GLN A 356 -11.96 16.65 6.82
CA GLN A 356 -13.00 17.39 7.56
C GLN A 356 -13.54 16.55 8.71
N SER A 357 -14.00 17.19 9.79
CA SER A 357 -14.83 16.53 10.79
C SER A 357 -16.24 16.30 10.21
N LEU A 358 -17.01 15.36 10.77
CA LEU A 358 -18.41 15.16 10.36
C LEU A 358 -19.23 16.44 10.49
N ARG A 359 -19.02 17.18 11.58
CA ARG A 359 -19.67 18.46 11.82
C ARG A 359 -19.28 19.52 10.79
N GLN A 360 -17.99 19.62 10.43
CA GLN A 360 -17.55 20.54 9.37
C GLN A 360 -18.09 20.14 7.99
N ALA A 361 -18.26 18.84 7.73
CA ALA A 361 -18.90 18.35 6.51
C ALA A 361 -20.40 18.71 6.48
N LEU A 362 -21.11 18.54 7.61
CA LEU A 362 -22.51 18.95 7.80
C LEU A 362 -22.69 20.47 7.61
N GLU A 363 -21.89 21.28 8.31
CA GLU A 363 -21.89 22.74 8.24
C GLU A 363 -21.62 23.22 6.81
N GLN A 364 -20.68 22.60 6.09
CA GLN A 364 -20.37 22.98 4.70
C GLN A 364 -21.44 22.50 3.69
N GLU A 365 -22.03 21.32 3.87
CA GLU A 365 -23.12 20.85 3.02
C GLU A 365 -24.38 21.71 3.20
N ALA A 366 -24.70 22.09 4.43
CA ALA A 366 -25.78 23.03 4.72
C ALA A 366 -25.54 24.41 4.12
N LEU A 367 -24.33 24.96 4.27
CA LEU A 367 -23.94 26.22 3.65
C LEU A 367 -24.07 26.16 2.11
N LEU A 368 -23.68 25.04 1.48
CA LEU A 368 -23.82 24.83 0.03
C LEU A 368 -25.28 24.70 -0.41
N ALA A 369 -26.13 24.00 0.34
CA ALA A 369 -27.56 23.89 0.06
C ALA A 369 -28.26 25.26 0.09
N TYR A 370 -28.07 26.03 1.16
CA TYR A 370 -28.65 27.38 1.26
C TYR A 370 -28.07 28.34 0.22
N ALA A 371 -26.75 28.27 -0.07
CA ALA A 371 -26.12 29.11 -1.07
C ALA A 371 -26.60 28.79 -2.50
N ALA A 372 -26.85 27.52 -2.84
CA ALA A 372 -27.39 27.12 -4.15
C ALA A 372 -28.78 27.71 -4.39
N ILE A 373 -29.67 27.62 -3.40
CA ILE A 373 -31.03 28.16 -3.48
C ILE A 373 -30.99 29.71 -3.49
N ALA A 374 -30.14 30.34 -2.69
CA ALA A 374 -29.91 31.80 -2.71
C ALA A 374 -29.24 32.31 -4.00
N ALA A 375 -28.64 31.43 -4.80
CA ALA A 375 -28.16 31.71 -6.15
C ALA A 375 -29.25 31.57 -7.23
N GLY A 376 -30.46 31.15 -6.85
CA GLY A 376 -31.59 30.94 -7.77
C GLY A 376 -31.57 29.58 -8.49
N ALA A 377 -30.76 28.62 -8.02
CA ALA A 377 -30.76 27.27 -8.57
C ALA A 377 -31.88 26.42 -7.95
N ASN A 378 -32.56 25.64 -8.79
CA ASN A 378 -33.42 24.53 -8.37
C ASN A 378 -32.55 23.50 -7.63
N ALA A 379 -32.64 23.43 -6.30
CA ALA A 379 -31.97 22.43 -5.47
C ALA A 379 -32.86 22.09 -4.26
N PRO A 380 -32.82 20.85 -3.72
CA PRO A 380 -33.62 20.48 -2.56
C PRO A 380 -33.35 21.37 -1.35
N LYS A 381 -34.41 21.98 -0.82
CA LYS A 381 -34.36 22.74 0.42
C LYS A 381 -33.95 21.84 1.57
N LEU A 382 -32.82 22.18 2.20
CA LEU A 382 -32.42 21.60 3.46
C LEU A 382 -33.30 22.19 4.58
N ILE A 383 -34.19 21.37 5.12
CA ILE A 383 -35.16 21.77 6.14
C ILE A 383 -34.49 21.74 7.52
N ALA A 384 -33.69 20.71 7.81
CA ALA A 384 -33.01 20.56 9.10
C ALA A 384 -31.71 19.75 9.03
N THR A 385 -30.89 19.87 10.07
CA THR A 385 -29.71 19.02 10.31
C THR A 385 -29.62 18.63 11.79
N SER A 386 -29.05 17.47 12.09
CA SER A 386 -28.82 17.02 13.47
C SER A 386 -27.62 16.10 13.58
N GLU A 387 -26.94 16.09 14.74
CA GLU A 387 -25.99 15.03 15.08
C GLU A 387 -26.78 13.78 15.50
N LEU A 388 -26.44 12.62 14.94
CA LEU A 388 -27.14 11.35 15.17
C LEU A 388 -26.29 10.43 16.05
N GLY A 389 -25.97 10.94 17.24
CA GLY A 389 -24.94 10.37 18.12
C GLY A 389 -23.51 10.76 17.73
N PRO A 390 -22.48 10.16 18.35
CA PRO A 390 -21.11 10.68 18.30
C PRO A 390 -20.36 10.41 16.98
N ASP A 391 -20.87 9.51 16.13
CA ASP A 391 -20.23 9.03 14.88
C ASP A 391 -21.04 9.27 13.62
N ALA A 392 -22.20 9.94 13.68
CA ALA A 392 -23.03 10.18 12.51
C ALA A 392 -23.75 11.53 12.55
N VAL A 393 -24.11 12.05 11.37
CA VAL A 393 -24.90 13.27 11.19
C VAL A 393 -26.02 13.02 10.19
N MET A 394 -27.11 13.77 10.32
CA MET A 394 -28.32 13.66 9.50
C MET A 394 -28.60 15.00 8.81
N LEU A 395 -28.83 14.95 7.50
CA LEU A 395 -29.36 16.05 6.68
C LEU A 395 -30.77 15.71 6.23
N VAL A 396 -31.71 16.63 6.40
CA VAL A 396 -33.14 16.44 6.12
C VAL A 396 -33.56 17.41 5.01
N TYR A 397 -33.73 16.88 3.80
CA TYR A 397 -34.15 17.64 2.62
C TYR A 397 -35.66 17.43 2.34
N GLU A 398 -36.26 18.39 1.65
CA GLU A 398 -37.58 18.19 1.04
C GLU A 398 -37.52 17.11 -0.06
N HIS A 399 -38.51 16.22 -0.12
CA HIS A 399 -38.61 15.24 -1.21
C HIS A 399 -39.24 15.88 -2.45
N ILE A 400 -38.50 15.95 -3.56
CA ILE A 400 -38.94 16.63 -4.79
C ILE A 400 -39.84 15.76 -5.68
N GLY A 401 -39.71 14.43 -5.61
CA GLY A 401 -40.51 13.50 -6.42
C GLY A 401 -40.17 13.53 -7.91
N GLY A 402 -39.07 12.89 -8.30
CA GLY A 402 -38.59 12.83 -9.67
C GLY A 402 -37.66 11.64 -9.94
N ARG A 403 -37.21 11.50 -11.21
CA ARG A 403 -36.18 10.52 -11.62
C ARG A 403 -34.82 11.20 -11.73
N SER A 404 -33.73 10.48 -11.50
CA SER A 404 -32.41 11.00 -11.92
C SER A 404 -32.27 10.93 -13.44
N LEU A 405 -31.41 11.76 -14.03
CA LEU A 405 -31.17 11.75 -15.49
C LEU A 405 -30.69 10.38 -15.97
N ASP A 406 -29.91 9.66 -15.14
CA ASP A 406 -29.43 8.29 -15.43
C ASP A 406 -30.54 7.21 -15.35
N GLN A 407 -31.80 7.59 -15.05
CA GLN A 407 -33.00 6.72 -15.01
C GLN A 407 -34.11 7.17 -16.00
N MET A 408 -33.79 8.12 -16.89
CA MET A 408 -34.65 8.51 -18.01
C MET A 408 -34.17 7.85 -19.29
N GLU A 409 -35.08 7.58 -20.23
CA GLU A 409 -34.71 7.16 -21.59
C GLU A 409 -34.22 8.37 -22.40
N ASP A 410 -33.40 8.16 -23.43
CA ASP A 410 -32.77 9.28 -24.17
C ASP A 410 -33.77 10.14 -24.95
N GLU A 411 -34.89 9.54 -25.39
CA GLU A 411 -36.00 10.21 -26.05
C GLU A 411 -36.77 11.16 -25.12
N GLU A 412 -36.76 10.92 -23.81
CA GLU A 412 -37.41 11.79 -22.81
C GLU A 412 -36.60 13.09 -22.58
N ILE A 413 -35.33 13.13 -23.00
CA ILE A 413 -34.42 14.25 -22.72
C ILE A 413 -34.60 15.35 -23.77
N THR A 414 -35.62 16.17 -23.57
CA THR A 414 -35.95 17.31 -24.45
C THR A 414 -34.92 18.44 -24.37
N ASP A 415 -34.88 19.28 -25.42
CA ASP A 415 -34.00 20.46 -25.44
C ASP A 415 -34.33 21.47 -24.33
N ASP A 416 -35.58 21.53 -23.87
CA ASP A 416 -35.95 22.39 -22.74
C ASP A 416 -35.47 21.85 -21.40
N LEU A 417 -35.39 20.53 -21.23
CA LEU A 417 -34.71 19.90 -20.09
C LEU A 417 -33.20 20.16 -20.13
N VAL A 418 -32.58 20.05 -21.31
CA VAL A 418 -31.16 20.43 -21.54
C VAL A 418 -30.93 21.91 -21.15
N ARG A 419 -31.76 22.83 -21.66
CA ARG A 419 -31.74 24.24 -21.27
C ARG A 419 -32.03 24.44 -19.77
N SER A 420 -32.82 23.57 -19.14
CA SER A 420 -33.18 23.61 -17.72
C SER A 420 -31.97 23.26 -16.84
N ALA A 421 -31.22 22.22 -17.19
CA ALA A 421 -29.97 21.84 -16.51
C ALA A 421 -28.92 22.97 -16.60
N TRP A 422 -28.74 23.54 -17.80
CA TRP A 422 -27.82 24.68 -17.99
C TRP A 422 -28.23 25.93 -17.23
N ARG A 423 -29.53 26.19 -17.07
CA ARG A 423 -30.03 27.30 -16.22
C ARG A 423 -29.62 27.13 -14.76
N GLN A 424 -29.57 25.90 -14.23
CA GLN A 424 -29.12 25.66 -12.85
C GLN A 424 -27.62 25.93 -12.68
N VAL A 425 -26.79 25.50 -13.65
CA VAL A 425 -25.35 25.82 -13.64
C VAL A 425 -25.13 27.33 -13.73
N LYS A 426 -25.86 28.05 -14.60
CA LYS A 426 -25.78 29.51 -14.69
C LYS A 426 -26.13 30.19 -13.37
N ALA A 427 -27.18 29.73 -12.69
CA ALA A 427 -27.57 30.23 -11.37
C ALA A 427 -26.43 30.06 -10.35
N LEU A 428 -25.90 28.84 -10.17
CA LEU A 428 -24.77 28.57 -9.27
C LEU A 428 -23.53 29.42 -9.59
N GLN A 429 -23.15 29.51 -10.87
CA GLN A 429 -21.97 30.26 -11.30
C GLN A 429 -22.13 31.79 -11.08
N SER A 430 -23.35 32.33 -11.13
CA SER A 430 -23.62 33.75 -10.83
C SER A 430 -23.21 34.17 -9.41
N ARG A 431 -23.17 33.22 -8.47
CA ARG A 431 -22.69 33.40 -7.09
C ARG A 431 -21.33 32.76 -6.83
N ARG A 432 -20.57 32.43 -7.88
CA ARG A 432 -19.26 31.74 -7.81
C ARG A 432 -19.32 30.39 -7.08
N ILE A 433 -20.44 29.67 -7.20
CA ILE A 433 -20.61 28.33 -6.64
C ILE A 433 -20.27 27.31 -7.72
N ALA A 434 -19.40 26.35 -7.38
CA ALA A 434 -19.10 25.18 -8.20
C ALA A 434 -19.75 23.92 -7.62
N HIS A 435 -20.26 23.07 -8.49
CA HIS A 435 -20.84 21.76 -8.16
C HIS A 435 -19.79 20.65 -8.08
N ARG A 436 -18.79 20.69 -8.98
CA ARG A 436 -17.62 19.79 -9.07
C ARG A 436 -17.90 18.33 -9.48
N ARG A 437 -19.16 17.90 -9.47
CA ARG A 437 -19.62 16.57 -9.91
C ARG A 437 -20.96 16.64 -10.68
N LEU A 438 -20.96 17.20 -11.88
CA LEU A 438 -22.16 17.23 -12.73
C LEU A 438 -22.29 15.96 -13.56
N THR A 439 -22.78 14.90 -12.90
CA THR A 439 -23.14 13.59 -13.46
C THR A 439 -24.66 13.42 -13.48
N GLY A 440 -25.21 12.44 -14.21
CA GLY A 440 -26.66 12.26 -14.33
C GLY A 440 -27.33 11.95 -12.99
N ASP A 441 -26.68 11.13 -12.16
CA ASP A 441 -27.02 10.89 -10.75
C ASP A 441 -27.06 12.12 -9.82
N ALA A 442 -26.61 13.29 -10.28
CA ALA A 442 -26.69 14.57 -9.58
C ALA A 442 -27.79 15.50 -10.15
N LEU A 443 -28.38 15.16 -11.30
CA LEU A 443 -29.50 15.89 -11.92
C LEU A 443 -30.79 15.11 -11.74
N LEU A 444 -31.70 15.65 -10.93
CA LEU A 444 -33.04 15.09 -10.71
C LEU A 444 -34.05 15.87 -11.55
N VAL A 445 -34.98 15.17 -12.20
CA VAL A 445 -36.00 15.75 -13.07
C VAL A 445 -37.36 15.49 -12.43
N ASP A 446 -38.07 16.57 -12.09
CA ASP A 446 -39.39 16.51 -11.49
C ASP A 446 -40.48 16.13 -12.52
N ARG A 447 -41.71 15.90 -12.04
CA ARG A 447 -42.87 15.59 -12.89
C ARG A 447 -43.29 16.74 -13.84
N SER A 448 -42.68 17.93 -13.74
CA SER A 448 -42.92 19.07 -14.63
C SER A 448 -41.81 19.26 -15.68
N GLY A 449 -40.81 18.37 -15.72
CA GLY A 449 -39.66 18.49 -16.63
C GLY A 449 -38.60 19.52 -16.18
N ARG A 450 -38.63 19.96 -14.92
CA ARG A 450 -37.60 20.85 -14.37
C ARG A 450 -36.42 20.06 -13.85
N ALA A 451 -35.22 20.46 -14.25
CA ALA A 451 -33.99 19.96 -13.66
C ALA A 451 -33.74 20.61 -12.29
N PHE A 452 -33.42 19.78 -11.31
CA PHE A 452 -32.92 20.11 -9.98
C PHE A 452 -31.50 19.56 -9.81
N VAL A 453 -30.66 20.30 -9.10
CA VAL A 453 -29.27 19.92 -8.79
C VAL A 453 -29.20 19.35 -7.38
N THR A 454 -28.61 18.17 -7.26
CA THR A 454 -28.52 17.36 -6.03
C THR A 454 -27.07 16.93 -5.77
N ASP A 455 -26.78 16.28 -4.64
CA ASP A 455 -25.41 15.87 -4.24
C ASP A 455 -24.41 17.04 -4.08
N LEU A 456 -24.94 18.21 -3.66
CA LEU A 456 -24.22 19.47 -3.43
C LEU A 456 -23.03 19.36 -2.47
N ARG A 457 -22.96 18.31 -1.63
CA ARG A 457 -21.88 18.01 -0.69
C ARG A 457 -20.48 18.12 -1.31
N GLY A 458 -20.32 17.80 -2.58
CA GLY A 458 -19.05 17.88 -3.31
C GLY A 458 -18.58 19.30 -3.64
N GLY A 459 -19.47 20.29 -3.61
CA GLY A 459 -19.28 21.63 -4.17
C GLY A 459 -18.31 22.56 -3.42
N GLU A 460 -18.21 23.80 -3.91
CA GLU A 460 -17.35 24.84 -3.36
C GLU A 460 -17.94 26.24 -3.62
N ILE A 461 -18.00 27.08 -2.58
CA ILE A 461 -18.44 28.48 -2.66
C ILE A 461 -17.19 29.37 -2.86
N ALA A 462 -17.32 30.49 -3.57
CA ALA A 462 -16.20 31.33 -3.99
C ALA A 462 -15.15 30.56 -4.82
N ALA A 463 -15.62 29.62 -5.65
CA ALA A 463 -14.77 28.78 -6.47
C ALA A 463 -14.02 29.59 -7.55
N GLY A 464 -12.78 29.17 -7.85
CA GLY A 464 -11.94 29.77 -8.90
C GLY A 464 -12.39 29.39 -10.32
N ASP A 465 -12.00 30.19 -11.32
CA ASP A 465 -12.51 30.10 -12.70
C ASP A 465 -12.31 28.72 -13.31
N LEU A 466 -11.15 28.09 -13.04
CA LEU A 466 -10.82 26.73 -13.46
C LEU A 466 -11.88 25.70 -13.02
N VAL A 467 -12.46 25.87 -11.83
CA VAL A 467 -13.45 24.95 -11.26
C VAL A 467 -14.82 25.18 -11.89
N LEU A 468 -15.20 26.44 -12.14
CA LEU A 468 -16.45 26.78 -12.84
C LEU A 468 -16.41 26.29 -14.30
N ARG A 469 -15.29 26.48 -15.00
CA ARG A 469 -15.06 25.93 -16.35
C ARG A 469 -15.02 24.39 -16.36
N MET A 470 -14.56 23.75 -15.28
CA MET A 470 -14.63 22.29 -15.13
C MET A 470 -16.08 21.80 -15.07
N ASP A 471 -16.97 22.51 -14.38
CA ASP A 471 -18.39 22.16 -14.31
C ASP A 471 -19.07 22.23 -15.69
N VAL A 472 -18.74 23.24 -16.50
CA VAL A 472 -19.19 23.32 -17.90
C VAL A 472 -18.69 22.12 -18.72
N ALA A 473 -17.40 21.78 -18.62
CA ALA A 473 -16.83 20.62 -19.32
C ALA A 473 -17.44 19.28 -18.85
N GLN A 474 -17.77 19.15 -17.55
CA GLN A 474 -18.48 17.99 -17.02
C GLN A 474 -19.90 17.89 -17.57
N LEU A 475 -20.71 18.96 -17.48
CA LEU A 475 -22.10 18.90 -17.91
C LEU A 475 -22.24 18.75 -19.44
N LEU A 476 -21.39 19.40 -20.24
CA LEU A 476 -21.30 19.17 -21.69
C LEU A 476 -21.07 17.69 -22.02
N THR A 477 -20.21 17.01 -21.26
CA THR A 477 -19.91 15.59 -21.49
C THR A 477 -21.04 14.69 -20.98
N THR A 478 -21.61 15.00 -19.80
CA THR A 478 -22.72 14.25 -19.21
C THR A 478 -23.97 14.30 -20.09
N LEU A 479 -24.35 15.48 -20.60
CA LEU A 479 -25.46 15.61 -21.55
C LEU A 479 -25.06 15.06 -22.93
N GLY A 480 -23.82 15.27 -23.37
CA GLY A 480 -23.34 14.76 -24.65
C GLY A 480 -23.33 13.23 -24.76
N LEU A 481 -23.24 12.52 -23.63
CA LEU A 481 -23.38 11.06 -23.54
C LEU A 481 -24.82 10.56 -23.68
N ARG A 482 -25.82 11.45 -23.70
CA ARG A 482 -27.26 11.15 -23.71
C ARG A 482 -27.99 11.75 -24.92
N VAL A 483 -27.75 13.03 -25.21
CA VAL A 483 -28.37 13.76 -26.36
C VAL A 483 -27.41 14.03 -27.52
N GLY A 484 -26.19 13.51 -27.46
CA GLY A 484 -25.13 13.76 -28.46
C GLY A 484 -24.44 15.13 -28.32
N ALA A 485 -23.31 15.28 -29.01
CA ALA A 485 -22.45 16.46 -28.89
C ALA A 485 -23.14 17.77 -29.30
N GLU A 486 -23.91 17.75 -30.39
CA GLU A 486 -24.52 18.94 -30.99
C GLU A 486 -25.60 19.55 -30.09
N ARG A 487 -26.61 18.77 -29.70
CA ARG A 487 -27.69 19.22 -28.79
C ARG A 487 -27.14 19.67 -27.44
N SER A 488 -26.13 18.96 -26.90
CA SER A 488 -25.45 19.34 -25.66
C SER A 488 -24.78 20.72 -25.76
N VAL A 489 -24.03 20.99 -26.83
CA VAL A 489 -23.35 22.26 -27.07
C VAL A 489 -24.35 23.38 -27.39
N ALA A 490 -25.33 23.15 -28.25
CA ALA A 490 -26.38 24.12 -28.58
C ALA A 490 -27.15 24.57 -27.33
N GLY A 491 -27.54 23.62 -26.47
CA GLY A 491 -28.19 23.90 -25.20
C GLY A 491 -27.32 24.68 -24.21
N ALA A 492 -26.00 24.46 -24.20
CA ALA A 492 -25.06 25.21 -23.38
C ALA A 492 -24.94 26.66 -23.86
N LEU A 493 -24.79 26.85 -25.17
CA LEU A 493 -24.64 28.16 -25.81
C LEU A 493 -25.87 29.05 -25.62
N ALA A 494 -27.07 28.49 -25.77
CA ALA A 494 -28.35 29.18 -25.58
C ALA A 494 -28.55 29.74 -24.16
N VAL A 495 -27.76 29.28 -23.18
CA VAL A 495 -27.88 29.69 -21.77
C VAL A 495 -26.64 30.42 -21.26
N LEU A 496 -25.44 29.90 -21.51
CA LEU A 496 -24.16 30.44 -21.01
C LEU A 496 -23.47 31.41 -21.99
N GLY A 497 -23.81 31.36 -23.29
CA GLY A 497 -23.13 32.13 -24.34
C GLY A 497 -21.82 31.50 -24.84
N PRO A 498 -21.27 31.99 -25.96
CA PRO A 498 -20.14 31.37 -26.65
C PRO A 498 -18.82 31.40 -25.87
N ASP A 499 -18.52 32.50 -25.15
CA ASP A 499 -17.25 32.67 -24.44
C ASP A 499 -17.08 31.67 -23.29
N ALA A 500 -18.13 31.49 -22.46
CA ALA A 500 -18.10 30.56 -21.34
C ALA A 500 -18.00 29.08 -21.77
N VAL A 501 -18.54 28.75 -22.95
CA VAL A 501 -18.44 27.41 -23.55
C VAL A 501 -17.06 27.19 -24.21
N ALA A 502 -16.53 28.20 -24.91
CA ALA A 502 -15.18 28.17 -25.46
C ALA A 502 -14.10 28.02 -24.35
N ASP A 503 -14.29 28.72 -23.23
CA ASP A 503 -13.37 28.74 -22.09
C ASP A 503 -13.14 27.37 -21.41
N CYS A 504 -13.99 26.37 -21.67
CA CYS A 504 -13.86 25.02 -21.12
C CYS A 504 -13.15 24.03 -22.07
N LEU A 505 -12.80 24.41 -23.30
CA LEU A 505 -12.12 23.54 -24.28
C LEU A 505 -10.86 22.83 -23.73
N PRO A 506 -9.95 23.50 -22.99
CA PRO A 506 -8.79 22.84 -22.36
C PRO A 506 -9.13 21.78 -21.29
N LEU A 507 -10.39 21.71 -20.87
CA LEU A 507 -10.90 20.87 -19.79
C LEU A 507 -11.80 19.72 -20.28
N LEU A 508 -12.13 19.65 -21.58
CA LEU A 508 -12.80 18.51 -22.22
C LEU A 508 -11.85 17.29 -22.37
N GLN A 509 -11.10 16.97 -21.32
CA GLN A 509 -10.13 15.88 -21.25
C GLN A 509 -10.48 14.94 -20.11
N PRO A 510 -10.35 13.60 -20.26
CA PRO A 510 -10.85 12.62 -19.29
C PRO A 510 -10.39 12.82 -17.84
N ILE A 511 -9.26 13.49 -17.59
CA ILE A 511 -8.74 13.73 -16.25
C ILE A 511 -9.58 14.74 -15.43
N ALA A 512 -10.27 15.68 -16.08
CA ALA A 512 -11.14 16.68 -15.43
C ALA A 512 -12.55 16.16 -15.11
N LEU A 513 -12.98 15.11 -15.79
CA LEU A 513 -14.31 14.51 -15.66
C LEU A 513 -14.45 13.68 -14.37
N SER A 514 -15.68 13.27 -14.04
CA SER A 514 -15.99 12.36 -12.92
C SER A 514 -15.36 10.96 -13.10
N ARG A 515 -15.65 10.01 -12.21
CA ARG A 515 -15.25 8.60 -12.41
C ARG A 515 -16.19 7.83 -13.34
N SER A 516 -17.50 7.97 -13.13
CA SER A 516 -18.53 7.33 -13.96
C SER A 516 -18.44 7.78 -15.41
N THR A 517 -18.47 9.09 -15.68
CA THR A 517 -18.29 9.67 -17.05
C THR A 517 -17.03 9.15 -17.74
N ARG A 518 -15.93 8.98 -16.99
CA ARG A 518 -14.67 8.37 -17.48
C ARG A 518 -14.79 6.88 -17.78
N ALA A 519 -15.54 6.13 -16.98
CA ALA A 519 -15.77 4.71 -17.17
C ALA A 519 -16.64 4.49 -18.43
N THR A 520 -17.72 5.26 -18.58
CA THR A 520 -18.60 5.26 -19.76
C THR A 520 -17.82 5.61 -21.02
N LEU A 521 -17.07 6.73 -21.04
CA LEU A 521 -16.21 7.09 -22.19
C LEU A 521 -15.16 6.01 -22.52
N ARG A 522 -14.62 5.32 -21.51
CA ARG A 522 -13.68 4.20 -21.73
C ARG A 522 -14.35 2.91 -22.21
N ARG A 523 -15.64 2.73 -21.92
CA ARG A 523 -16.45 1.63 -22.44
C ARG A 523 -16.72 1.89 -23.92
N ILE A 524 -17.26 3.07 -24.24
CA ILE A 524 -17.52 3.54 -25.61
C ILE A 524 -16.24 3.50 -26.46
N ALA A 525 -15.11 4.00 -25.95
CA ALA A 525 -13.84 3.94 -26.68
C ALA A 525 -13.27 2.52 -26.88
N ARG A 526 -13.70 1.52 -26.08
CA ARG A 526 -13.38 0.10 -26.31
C ARG A 526 -14.33 -0.49 -27.35
N GLU A 527 -15.64 -0.29 -27.18
CA GLU A 527 -16.70 -0.75 -28.09
C GLU A 527 -16.45 -0.22 -29.51
N ARG A 528 -16.07 1.06 -29.64
CA ARG A 528 -15.57 1.67 -30.87
C ARG A 528 -14.29 1.00 -31.40
N SER A 529 -13.25 0.84 -30.57
CA SER A 529 -12.01 0.20 -31.01
C SER A 529 -12.12 -1.31 -31.29
N GLN A 530 -13.24 -1.93 -30.92
CA GLN A 530 -13.62 -3.27 -31.37
C GLN A 530 -14.24 -3.19 -32.77
N ARG A 531 -15.23 -2.32 -32.99
CA ARG A 531 -15.84 -2.09 -34.31
C ARG A 531 -14.82 -1.64 -35.37
N GLU A 532 -13.88 -0.75 -35.04
CA GLU A 532 -12.74 -0.38 -35.89
C GLU A 532 -11.91 -1.60 -36.33
N ARG A 533 -11.72 -2.59 -35.45
CA ARG A 533 -10.96 -3.80 -35.76
C ARG A 533 -11.78 -4.82 -36.54
N GLU A 534 -13.07 -4.91 -36.24
CA GLU A 534 -14.00 -5.79 -36.93
C GLU A 534 -14.12 -5.36 -38.40
N ALA A 535 -14.31 -4.06 -38.67
CA ALA A 535 -14.29 -3.49 -40.02
C ALA A 535 -12.95 -3.72 -40.75
N VAL A 536 -11.80 -3.49 -40.09
CA VAL A 536 -10.47 -3.77 -40.68
C VAL A 536 -10.24 -5.26 -40.95
N VAL A 537 -10.79 -6.16 -40.11
CA VAL A 537 -10.75 -7.61 -40.34
C VAL A 537 -11.67 -8.01 -41.49
N GLU A 538 -12.85 -7.42 -41.61
CA GLU A 538 -13.80 -7.64 -42.71
C GLU A 538 -13.23 -7.16 -44.05
N ALA A 539 -12.70 -5.94 -44.12
CA ALA A 539 -12.00 -5.43 -45.31
C ALA A 539 -10.80 -6.32 -45.70
N SER A 540 -10.05 -6.82 -44.71
CA SER A 540 -8.96 -7.76 -44.94
C SER A 540 -9.44 -9.17 -45.35
N GLN A 541 -10.69 -9.54 -45.09
CA GLN A 541 -11.30 -10.78 -45.60
C GLN A 541 -11.85 -10.58 -47.01
N ALA A 542 -12.55 -9.48 -47.28
CA ALA A 542 -13.04 -9.12 -48.61
C ALA A 542 -11.88 -9.02 -49.63
N ALA A 543 -10.77 -8.37 -49.27
CA ALA A 543 -9.57 -8.33 -50.10
C ALA A 543 -8.97 -9.72 -50.40
N LYS A 544 -9.10 -10.68 -49.46
CA LYS A 544 -8.66 -12.08 -49.66
C LYS A 544 -9.65 -12.89 -50.49
N GLN A 545 -10.95 -12.61 -50.41
CA GLN A 545 -11.98 -13.21 -51.25
C GLN A 545 -11.82 -12.75 -52.70
N ALA A 546 -11.72 -11.44 -52.94
CA ALA A 546 -11.43 -10.88 -54.27
C ALA A 546 -10.14 -11.46 -54.88
N ARG A 547 -9.08 -11.64 -54.08
CA ARG A 547 -7.85 -12.34 -54.50
C ARG A 547 -8.09 -13.81 -54.88
N ALA A 548 -8.93 -14.53 -54.13
CA ALA A 548 -9.27 -15.92 -54.42
C ALA A 548 -10.15 -16.05 -55.66
N GLU A 549 -10.97 -15.05 -55.98
CA GLU A 549 -11.76 -14.97 -57.20
C GLU A 549 -10.90 -14.61 -58.42
N GLN A 550 -9.98 -13.65 -58.29
CA GLN A 550 -8.97 -13.34 -59.32
C GLN A 550 -8.12 -14.57 -59.66
N ALA A 551 -7.59 -15.27 -58.65
CA ALA A 551 -6.81 -16.49 -58.86
C ALA A 551 -7.62 -17.62 -59.53
N LYS A 552 -8.93 -17.72 -59.27
CA LYS A 552 -9.83 -18.65 -59.97
C LYS A 552 -10.09 -18.22 -61.42
N ALA A 553 -10.27 -16.93 -61.67
CA ALA A 553 -10.47 -16.40 -63.02
C ALA A 553 -9.24 -16.64 -63.89
N GLU A 554 -8.04 -16.39 -63.37
CA GLU A 554 -6.77 -16.71 -64.03
C GLU A 554 -6.65 -18.22 -64.31
N GLN A 555 -6.95 -19.08 -63.32
CA GLN A 555 -6.98 -20.54 -63.49
C GLN A 555 -8.07 -21.07 -64.43
N THR A 556 -9.08 -20.26 -64.78
CA THR A 556 -10.14 -20.63 -65.74
C THR A 556 -9.84 -20.12 -67.16
N ALA A 557 -8.95 -19.13 -67.29
CA ALA A 557 -8.49 -18.60 -68.57
C ALA A 557 -7.30 -19.38 -69.16
N ASP A 558 -6.48 -20.02 -68.33
CA ASP A 558 -5.25 -20.69 -68.74
C ASP A 558 -5.46 -22.18 -69.04
N SER A 559 -5.38 -22.55 -70.33
CA SER A 559 -5.56 -23.92 -70.81
C SER A 559 -4.22 -24.67 -70.84
N PRO A 560 -4.12 -25.94 -70.41
CA PRO A 560 -2.86 -26.53 -69.97
C PRO A 560 -1.87 -26.81 -71.12
N ALA A 561 -0.92 -25.89 -71.33
CA ALA A 561 0.17 -26.03 -72.30
C ALA A 561 1.55 -25.78 -71.66
N ALA A 562 2.49 -26.70 -71.92
CA ALA A 562 3.94 -26.63 -71.64
C ALA A 562 4.39 -26.43 -70.17
N LEU A 563 4.79 -27.54 -69.52
CA LEU A 563 5.71 -27.46 -68.38
C LEU A 563 7.06 -26.91 -68.84
N SER A 564 7.54 -25.84 -68.21
CA SER A 564 8.97 -25.51 -68.17
C SER A 564 9.33 -24.94 -66.79
N LYS A 565 10.61 -25.04 -66.42
CA LYS A 565 11.16 -24.57 -65.13
C LYS A 565 12.52 -23.90 -65.38
N PRO A 566 12.94 -22.99 -64.48
CA PRO A 566 13.17 -21.61 -64.89
C PRO A 566 14.65 -21.23 -64.94
N GLU A 567 14.96 -20.01 -65.40
CA GLU A 567 15.87 -19.06 -64.71
C GLU A 567 16.14 -17.79 -65.54
N THR A 568 15.40 -16.70 -65.30
CA THR A 568 15.92 -15.35 -65.56
C THR A 568 15.75 -14.40 -64.37
N LYS A 569 16.73 -13.50 -64.21
CA LYS A 569 16.68 -12.40 -63.22
C LYS A 569 15.58 -11.36 -63.52
N ALA A 570 14.95 -11.42 -64.69
CA ALA A 570 13.85 -10.55 -65.08
C ALA A 570 12.55 -10.99 -64.40
N GLU A 571 12.22 -12.28 -64.46
CA GLU A 571 11.00 -12.86 -63.88
C GLU A 571 10.97 -12.66 -62.36
N THR A 572 12.06 -13.00 -61.65
CA THR A 572 12.17 -12.77 -60.19
C THR A 572 12.13 -11.29 -59.80
N LYS A 573 12.36 -10.35 -60.74
CA LYS A 573 12.21 -8.91 -60.53
C LYS A 573 10.78 -8.44 -60.81
N ALA A 574 10.08 -9.06 -61.76
CA ALA A 574 8.66 -8.83 -62.03
C ALA A 574 7.78 -9.35 -60.87
N GLU A 575 8.00 -10.59 -60.43
CA GLU A 575 7.33 -11.21 -59.28
C GLU A 575 7.52 -10.39 -57.98
N ARG A 576 8.73 -9.89 -57.72
CA ARG A 576 8.98 -8.97 -56.58
C ARG A 576 8.32 -7.60 -56.75
N LYS A 577 7.95 -7.20 -57.97
CA LYS A 577 7.23 -5.94 -58.25
C LYS A 577 5.72 -6.13 -58.09
N SER A 578 5.14 -7.25 -58.54
CA SER A 578 3.72 -7.56 -58.29
C SER A 578 3.47 -7.71 -56.79
N LEU A 579 4.23 -8.57 -56.09
CA LEU A 579 4.11 -8.79 -54.64
C LEU A 579 4.26 -7.52 -53.79
N ARG A 580 5.00 -6.51 -54.29
CA ARG A 580 5.12 -5.20 -53.64
C ARG A 580 3.94 -4.28 -53.95
N THR A 581 3.40 -4.35 -55.16
CA THR A 581 2.22 -3.58 -55.59
C THR A 581 0.96 -4.12 -54.92
N GLU A 582 0.79 -5.44 -54.86
CA GLU A 582 -0.23 -6.17 -54.10
C GLU A 582 -0.24 -5.74 -52.63
N LYS A 583 0.90 -5.80 -51.94
CA LYS A 583 1.02 -5.34 -50.54
C LYS A 583 0.75 -3.85 -50.34
N GLN A 584 0.96 -3.03 -51.37
CA GLN A 584 0.64 -1.61 -51.33
C GLN A 584 -0.86 -1.35 -51.59
N ALA A 585 -1.54 -2.21 -52.35
CA ALA A 585 -3.00 -2.22 -52.50
C ALA A 585 -3.70 -2.78 -51.24
N GLU A 586 -3.21 -3.89 -50.68
CA GLU A 586 -3.67 -4.44 -49.39
C GLU A 586 -3.51 -3.40 -48.27
N LYS A 587 -2.36 -2.71 -48.19
CA LYS A 587 -2.18 -1.62 -47.22
C LYS A 587 -3.16 -0.47 -47.46
N ARG A 588 -3.40 -0.05 -48.71
CA ARG A 588 -4.38 0.99 -49.03
C ARG A 588 -5.79 0.60 -48.58
N ALA A 589 -6.29 -0.56 -48.99
CA ALA A 589 -7.60 -1.05 -48.56
C ALA A 589 -7.74 -1.14 -47.02
N ILE A 590 -6.65 -1.43 -46.29
CA ILE A 590 -6.63 -1.38 -44.82
C ILE A 590 -6.61 0.06 -44.29
N ASP A 591 -5.80 0.97 -44.87
CA ASP A 591 -5.76 2.38 -44.47
C ASP A 591 -7.12 3.06 -44.75
N ASP A 592 -7.69 2.84 -45.93
CA ASP A 592 -8.96 3.40 -46.42
C ASP A 592 -10.14 2.93 -45.54
N ALA A 593 -10.25 1.62 -45.27
CA ALA A 593 -11.26 1.07 -44.36
C ALA A 593 -11.07 1.52 -42.89
N LEU A 594 -9.83 1.83 -42.49
CA LEU A 594 -9.52 2.38 -41.17
C LEU A 594 -9.86 3.87 -41.07
N GLU A 595 -9.90 4.61 -42.19
CA GLU A 595 -10.47 5.97 -42.25
C GLU A 595 -12.01 5.95 -42.32
N GLU A 596 -12.61 5.01 -43.06
CA GLU A 596 -14.08 4.87 -43.14
C GLU A 596 -14.70 4.43 -41.80
N ALA A 597 -14.09 3.49 -41.08
CA ALA A 597 -14.50 3.08 -39.73
C ALA A 597 -14.16 4.09 -38.62
N ARG A 598 -13.59 5.27 -38.96
CA ARG A 598 -13.01 6.21 -38.00
C ARG A 598 -14.02 7.17 -37.38
N GLU A 599 -14.83 6.65 -36.47
CA GLU A 599 -15.70 7.50 -35.64
C GLU A 599 -14.89 8.59 -34.89
N GLU A 600 -15.47 9.78 -34.69
CA GLU A 600 -14.90 10.77 -33.76
C GLU A 600 -15.23 10.41 -32.30
N ASP A 601 -14.27 10.56 -31.38
CA ASP A 601 -14.56 10.47 -29.94
C ASP A 601 -15.55 11.56 -29.53
N LEU A 602 -16.46 11.30 -28.59
CA LEU A 602 -17.44 12.29 -28.13
C LEU A 602 -16.76 13.58 -27.64
N LEU A 603 -15.61 13.48 -26.99
CA LEU A 603 -14.82 14.65 -26.57
C LEU A 603 -14.15 15.38 -27.75
N ALA A 604 -13.97 14.75 -28.91
CA ALA A 604 -13.58 15.41 -30.15
C ALA A 604 -14.78 16.09 -30.81
N GLN A 605 -15.94 15.41 -30.90
CA GLN A 605 -17.18 15.96 -31.44
C GLN A 605 -17.64 17.22 -30.68
N ILE A 606 -17.62 17.20 -29.34
CA ILE A 606 -17.96 18.39 -28.51
C ILE A 606 -16.96 19.53 -28.78
N ARG A 607 -15.65 19.25 -28.87
CA ARG A 607 -14.65 20.28 -29.25
C ARG A 607 -14.95 20.86 -30.63
N ARG A 608 -15.25 20.02 -31.62
CA ARG A 608 -15.55 20.40 -33.00
C ARG A 608 -16.77 21.35 -33.04
N GLN A 609 -17.86 20.99 -32.36
CA GLN A 609 -19.06 21.82 -32.27
C GLN A 609 -18.80 23.20 -31.61
N VAL A 610 -17.96 23.27 -30.58
CA VAL A 610 -17.57 24.57 -29.97
C VAL A 610 -16.64 25.37 -30.89
N LEU A 611 -15.69 24.72 -31.57
CA LEU A 611 -14.73 25.38 -32.48
C LEU A 611 -15.37 25.90 -33.77
N LEU A 612 -16.46 25.29 -34.26
CA LEU A 612 -17.26 25.84 -35.36
C LEU A 612 -17.80 27.24 -35.06
N ILE A 613 -17.98 27.57 -33.78
CA ILE A 613 -18.61 28.82 -33.32
C ILE A 613 -17.56 29.80 -32.78
N ARG A 614 -16.45 29.32 -32.20
CA ARG A 614 -15.30 30.15 -31.79
C ARG A 614 -13.96 29.51 -32.24
N PRO A 615 -13.55 29.70 -33.51
CA PRO A 615 -12.32 29.09 -34.05
C PRO A 615 -11.03 29.52 -33.35
N GLN A 616 -10.99 30.71 -32.75
CA GLN A 616 -9.82 31.26 -32.05
C GLN A 616 -9.70 30.84 -30.58
N ALA A 617 -10.57 29.96 -30.09
CA ALA A 617 -10.56 29.56 -28.68
C ALA A 617 -9.30 28.72 -28.33
N PRO A 618 -8.73 28.87 -27.12
CA PRO A 618 -7.46 28.22 -26.77
C PRO A 618 -7.62 26.69 -26.68
N VAL A 619 -7.00 25.98 -27.63
CA VAL A 619 -7.09 24.52 -27.74
C VAL A 619 -6.06 23.77 -26.87
N GLU A 620 -4.94 24.41 -26.47
CA GLU A 620 -3.87 23.69 -25.76
C GLU A 620 -4.39 23.13 -24.42
N PRO A 621 -4.40 21.79 -24.22
CA PRO A 621 -4.97 21.18 -23.04
C PRO A 621 -4.08 21.47 -21.83
N VAL A 622 -4.69 21.92 -20.72
CA VAL A 622 -3.97 22.17 -19.47
C VAL A 622 -3.15 20.94 -19.10
N ARG A 623 -1.81 21.10 -19.08
CA ARG A 623 -0.85 20.03 -18.81
C ARG A 623 -0.90 19.67 -17.32
N LEU A 624 -1.88 18.84 -16.95
CA LEU A 624 -2.09 18.35 -15.59
C LEU A 624 -1.02 17.31 -15.23
N GLU A 625 0.18 17.82 -14.91
CA GLU A 625 1.37 17.02 -14.64
C GLU A 625 1.15 16.02 -13.51
N ARG A 626 1.31 14.74 -13.83
CA ARG A 626 1.42 13.67 -12.85
C ARG A 626 2.89 13.41 -12.60
N ILE A 627 3.36 13.71 -11.39
CA ILE A 627 4.64 13.16 -10.90
C ILE A 627 4.49 11.63 -10.96
N LYS A 628 5.16 11.01 -11.93
CA LYS A 628 5.11 9.54 -12.09
C LYS A 628 5.66 8.94 -10.80
N PRO A 629 5.00 7.96 -10.14
CA PRO A 629 5.52 7.38 -8.90
C PRO A 629 6.95 6.82 -9.04
N ARG A 630 7.36 6.36 -10.23
CA ARG A 630 8.75 5.99 -10.52
C ARG A 630 9.75 7.15 -10.37
N THR A 631 9.36 8.38 -10.72
CA THR A 631 10.20 9.58 -10.55
C THR A 631 10.33 9.96 -9.08
N LEU A 632 9.22 9.97 -8.33
CA LEU A 632 9.24 10.24 -6.88
C LEU A 632 10.06 9.19 -6.13
N PHE A 633 9.84 7.91 -6.43
CA PHE A 633 10.63 6.81 -5.87
C PHE A 633 12.11 6.93 -6.23
N SER A 634 12.45 7.24 -7.49
CA SER A 634 13.85 7.41 -7.92
C SER A 634 14.54 8.62 -7.27
N PHE A 635 13.80 9.68 -6.94
CA PHE A 635 14.33 10.85 -6.25
C PHE A 635 14.56 10.56 -4.75
N ILE A 636 13.59 9.94 -4.08
CA ILE A 636 13.71 9.50 -2.68
C ILE A 636 14.86 8.47 -2.55
N ALA A 637 14.93 7.50 -3.46
CA ALA A 637 16.02 6.54 -3.54
C ALA A 637 17.39 7.21 -3.73
N GLY A 638 17.49 8.19 -4.63
CA GLY A 638 18.72 8.95 -4.87
C GLY A 638 19.14 9.76 -3.65
N ALA A 639 18.21 10.41 -2.96
CA ALA A 639 18.46 11.18 -1.75
C ALA A 639 18.91 10.27 -0.58
N ILE A 640 18.27 9.11 -0.38
CA ILE A 640 18.66 8.12 0.62
C ILE A 640 20.05 7.56 0.32
N ALA A 641 20.32 7.18 -0.94
CA ALA A 641 21.64 6.68 -1.35
C ALA A 641 22.74 7.72 -1.16
N ALA A 642 22.47 8.99 -1.52
CA ALA A 642 23.40 10.10 -1.30
C ALA A 642 23.65 10.35 0.20
N TYR A 643 22.60 10.33 1.03
CA TYR A 643 22.73 10.51 2.49
C TYR A 643 23.61 9.44 3.13
N PHE A 644 23.35 8.15 2.86
CA PHE A 644 24.17 7.07 3.40
C PHE A 644 25.62 7.11 2.89
N LEU A 645 25.82 7.43 1.60
CA LEU A 645 27.16 7.51 1.02
C LEU A 645 27.95 8.69 1.59
N ILE A 646 27.33 9.86 1.77
CA ILE A 646 27.96 11.01 2.43
C ILE A 646 28.29 10.68 3.89
N SER A 647 27.33 10.14 4.65
CA SER A 647 27.50 9.82 6.07
C SER A 647 28.62 8.81 6.33
N GLN A 648 28.83 7.85 5.43
CA GLN A 648 29.96 6.91 5.51
C GLN A 648 31.27 7.57 5.07
N VAL A 649 31.27 8.37 4.01
CA VAL A 649 32.46 9.08 3.54
C VAL A 649 32.98 10.09 4.58
N THR A 650 32.12 10.65 5.43
CA THR A 650 32.52 11.51 6.56
C THR A 650 32.98 10.77 7.82
N GLN A 651 32.81 9.44 7.89
CA GLN A 651 33.22 8.62 9.04
C GLN A 651 34.43 7.72 8.75
N ALA A 652 34.79 7.55 7.48
CA ALA A 652 35.96 6.80 7.03
C ALA A 652 37.22 7.68 7.04
N ASP A 653 38.26 7.24 7.75
CA ASP A 653 39.58 7.87 7.71
C ASP A 653 40.29 7.53 6.39
N PHE A 654 40.02 8.33 5.35
CA PHE A 654 40.68 8.18 4.05
C PHE A 654 42.13 8.68 4.03
N GLY A 655 42.61 9.38 5.06
CA GLY A 655 43.98 9.89 5.10
C GLY A 655 44.99 8.75 5.14
N THR A 656 44.87 7.90 6.15
CA THR A 656 45.68 6.68 6.30
C THR A 656 45.57 5.74 5.10
N VAL A 657 44.35 5.60 4.54
CA VAL A 657 44.06 4.78 3.35
C VAL A 657 44.77 5.29 2.08
N VAL A 658 45.10 6.58 1.98
CA VAL A 658 45.78 7.17 0.81
C VAL A 658 47.30 7.22 1.00
N GLU A 659 47.77 7.45 2.22
CA GLU A 659 49.21 7.55 2.53
C GLU A 659 49.90 6.20 2.69
N GLN A 660 49.18 5.15 3.11
CA GLN A 660 49.77 3.83 3.43
C GLN A 660 49.48 2.74 2.39
N ALA A 661 48.79 3.06 1.28
CA ALA A 661 48.38 2.08 0.29
C ALA A 661 49.41 1.84 -0.82
N GLU A 662 49.76 0.57 -1.05
CA GLU A 662 50.53 0.13 -2.22
C GLU A 662 49.65 0.17 -3.49
N TRP A 663 49.80 1.26 -4.27
CA TRP A 663 48.96 1.58 -5.43
C TRP A 663 48.93 0.51 -6.52
N GLY A 664 49.97 -0.33 -6.63
CA GLY A 664 49.96 -1.49 -7.54
C GLY A 664 48.86 -2.51 -7.18
N TRP A 665 48.65 -2.77 -5.89
CA TRP A 665 47.60 -3.66 -5.41
C TRP A 665 46.21 -3.01 -5.43
N VAL A 666 46.14 -1.68 -5.22
CA VAL A 666 44.91 -0.89 -5.45
C VAL A 666 44.44 -1.03 -6.91
N ALA A 667 45.36 -0.92 -7.88
CA ALA A 667 45.06 -1.12 -9.29
C ALA A 667 44.63 -2.56 -9.62
N ALA A 668 45.23 -3.57 -8.99
CA ALA A 668 44.81 -4.96 -9.12
C ALA A 668 43.39 -5.20 -8.55
N ALA A 669 43.08 -4.66 -7.37
CA ALA A 669 41.76 -4.74 -6.75
C ALA A 669 40.67 -4.09 -7.62
N LEU A 670 40.96 -2.92 -8.21
CA LEU A 670 40.11 -2.25 -9.20
C LEU A 670 39.89 -3.13 -10.45
N GLY A 671 40.96 -3.75 -10.96
CA GLY A 671 40.88 -4.69 -12.09
C GLY A 671 39.96 -5.88 -11.81
N PHE A 672 40.14 -6.56 -10.68
CA PHE A 672 39.28 -7.68 -10.29
C PHE A 672 37.81 -7.25 -10.09
N SER A 673 37.56 -6.07 -9.50
CA SER A 673 36.21 -5.51 -9.41
C SER A 673 35.60 -5.24 -10.79
N ALA A 674 36.35 -4.66 -11.73
CA ALA A 674 35.88 -4.41 -13.09
C ALA A 674 35.55 -5.72 -13.86
N LEU A 675 36.39 -6.75 -13.73
CA LEU A 675 36.12 -8.07 -14.32
C LEU A 675 34.89 -8.77 -13.70
N SER A 676 34.52 -8.46 -12.46
CA SER A 676 33.36 -9.07 -11.78
C SER A 676 32.06 -8.89 -12.57
N TYR A 677 31.88 -7.77 -13.28
CA TYR A 677 30.70 -7.51 -14.11
C TYR A 677 30.62 -8.42 -15.36
N VAL A 678 31.76 -8.86 -15.87
CA VAL A 678 31.87 -9.83 -16.97
C VAL A 678 31.45 -11.22 -16.47
N ALA A 679 31.99 -11.63 -15.31
CA ALA A 679 31.66 -12.91 -14.68
C ALA A 679 30.18 -12.98 -14.23
N ALA A 680 29.63 -11.90 -13.69
CA ALA A 680 28.21 -11.79 -13.35
C ALA A 680 27.29 -11.88 -14.58
N ALA A 681 27.70 -11.32 -15.72
CA ALA A 681 26.96 -11.47 -16.98
C ALA A 681 27.01 -12.91 -17.52
N MET A 682 28.15 -13.61 -17.41
CA MET A 682 28.25 -15.05 -17.72
C MET A 682 27.36 -15.89 -16.80
N SER A 683 27.43 -15.64 -15.48
CA SER A 683 26.61 -16.30 -14.47
C SER A 683 25.12 -16.20 -14.77
N LEU A 684 24.62 -15.02 -15.15
CA LEU A 684 23.22 -14.85 -15.55
C LEU A 684 22.90 -15.53 -16.90
N LEU A 685 23.75 -15.33 -17.92
CA LEU A 685 23.47 -15.82 -19.28
C LEU A 685 23.63 -17.33 -19.44
N GLY A 686 24.27 -18.03 -18.51
CA GLY A 686 24.27 -19.49 -18.45
C GLY A 686 22.87 -20.06 -18.25
N PHE A 687 22.04 -19.43 -17.42
CA PHE A 687 20.66 -19.89 -17.12
C PHE A 687 19.61 -19.26 -18.06
N VAL A 688 20.02 -18.59 -19.14
CA VAL A 688 19.16 -18.00 -20.18
C VAL A 688 19.40 -18.72 -21.50
N PRO A 689 18.60 -19.73 -21.87
CA PRO A 689 18.67 -20.42 -23.17
C PRO A 689 18.49 -19.52 -24.40
N GLU A 690 17.84 -18.37 -24.26
CA GLU A 690 17.60 -17.39 -25.31
C GLU A 690 18.85 -16.58 -25.70
N ARG A 691 18.85 -15.98 -26.90
CA ARG A 691 19.96 -15.16 -27.41
C ARG A 691 19.85 -13.71 -26.92
N VAL A 692 20.40 -13.43 -25.74
CA VAL A 692 20.54 -12.07 -25.19
C VAL A 692 21.96 -11.55 -25.39
N SER A 693 22.11 -10.24 -25.66
CA SER A 693 23.42 -9.62 -25.93
C SER A 693 24.31 -9.57 -24.69
N PHE A 694 25.54 -10.08 -24.80
CA PHE A 694 26.51 -10.12 -23.70
C PHE A 694 26.83 -8.70 -23.18
N LEU A 695 27.20 -7.78 -24.06
CA LEU A 695 27.55 -6.40 -23.69
C LEU A 695 26.41 -5.65 -22.99
N LYS A 696 25.16 -5.82 -23.45
CA LYS A 696 23.99 -5.25 -22.76
C LYS A 696 23.77 -5.89 -21.39
N THR A 697 24.10 -7.17 -21.23
CA THR A 697 23.99 -7.86 -19.94
C THR A 697 25.07 -7.41 -18.95
N VAL A 698 26.30 -7.16 -19.41
CA VAL A 698 27.35 -6.51 -18.60
C VAL A 698 26.89 -5.11 -18.18
N GLN A 699 26.33 -4.30 -19.09
CA GLN A 699 25.74 -3.00 -18.75
C GLN A 699 24.58 -3.13 -17.73
N ALA A 700 23.78 -4.19 -17.79
CA ALA A 700 22.75 -4.48 -16.79
C ALA A 700 23.34 -4.89 -15.42
N GLN A 701 24.47 -5.62 -15.38
CA GLN A 701 25.14 -5.94 -14.11
C GLN A 701 25.82 -4.71 -13.50
N VAL A 702 26.40 -3.84 -14.33
CA VAL A 702 26.92 -2.52 -13.91
C VAL A 702 25.78 -1.66 -13.36
N ALA A 703 24.64 -1.57 -14.06
CA ALA A 703 23.43 -0.91 -13.55
C ALA A 703 22.91 -1.52 -12.23
N GLY A 704 23.21 -2.80 -11.98
CA GLY A 704 22.92 -3.49 -10.72
C GLY A 704 23.65 -2.93 -9.51
N SER A 705 24.84 -2.36 -9.66
CA SER A 705 25.59 -1.75 -8.52
C SER A 705 24.80 -0.60 -7.87
N PHE A 706 24.28 0.32 -8.68
CA PHE A 706 23.43 1.42 -8.21
C PHE A 706 22.16 0.91 -7.50
N VAL A 707 21.55 -0.17 -8.01
CA VAL A 707 20.35 -0.76 -7.41
C VAL A 707 20.65 -1.44 -6.07
N LYS A 708 21.86 -1.98 -5.84
CA LYS A 708 22.25 -2.61 -4.56
C LYS A 708 22.26 -1.65 -3.37
N ILE A 709 22.52 -0.35 -3.57
CA ILE A 709 22.47 0.66 -2.48
C ILE A 709 21.03 1.11 -2.19
N VAL A 710 20.14 1.08 -3.19
CA VAL A 710 18.75 1.55 -3.07
C VAL A 710 17.80 0.48 -2.52
N ALA A 711 18.05 -0.80 -2.80
CA ALA A 711 17.15 -1.90 -2.49
C ALA A 711 17.84 -3.00 -1.66
N PRO A 712 17.10 -3.74 -0.82
CA PRO A 712 17.63 -4.92 -0.13
C PRO A 712 18.27 -5.91 -1.11
N ALA A 713 19.43 -6.45 -0.74
CA ALA A 713 20.32 -7.20 -1.65
C ALA A 713 19.61 -8.33 -2.42
N ALA A 714 18.76 -9.10 -1.74
CA ALA A 714 18.00 -10.22 -2.31
C ALA A 714 16.91 -9.81 -3.33
N VAL A 715 16.47 -8.55 -3.36
CA VAL A 715 15.32 -8.10 -4.17
C VAL A 715 15.75 -7.22 -5.35
N GLY A 716 16.70 -6.30 -5.13
CA GLY A 716 17.08 -5.29 -6.12
C GLY A 716 17.62 -5.88 -7.42
N GLY A 717 18.66 -6.72 -7.32
CA GLY A 717 19.30 -7.35 -8.48
C GLY A 717 18.38 -8.30 -9.23
N VAL A 718 17.53 -9.05 -8.51
CA VAL A 718 16.55 -9.97 -9.11
C VAL A 718 15.53 -9.22 -9.96
N ALA A 719 14.93 -8.15 -9.40
CA ALA A 719 13.96 -7.34 -10.12
C ALA A 719 14.56 -6.65 -11.36
N LEU A 720 15.79 -6.15 -11.26
CA LEU A 720 16.51 -5.55 -12.39
C LEU A 720 16.77 -6.57 -13.50
N ASN A 721 17.38 -7.71 -13.17
CA ASN A 721 17.75 -8.73 -14.15
C ASN A 721 16.52 -9.37 -14.82
N THR A 722 15.45 -9.63 -14.07
CA THR A 722 14.17 -10.11 -14.64
C THR A 722 13.60 -9.10 -15.63
N ARG A 723 13.60 -7.81 -15.28
CA ARG A 723 13.07 -6.75 -16.14
C ARG A 723 13.92 -6.53 -17.40
N PHE A 724 15.24 -6.59 -17.28
CA PHE A 724 16.16 -6.55 -18.42
C PHE A 724 15.90 -7.71 -19.39
N LEU A 725 15.76 -8.95 -18.90
CA LEU A 725 15.45 -10.11 -19.74
C LEU A 725 14.08 -9.99 -20.42
N GLN A 726 13.06 -9.45 -19.74
CA GLN A 726 11.76 -9.16 -20.36
C GLN A 726 11.88 -8.15 -21.51
N ARG A 727 12.70 -7.11 -21.36
CA ARG A 727 12.98 -6.13 -22.42
C ARG A 727 13.84 -6.69 -23.55
N ALA A 728 14.69 -7.67 -23.27
CA ALA A 728 15.42 -8.45 -24.26
C ALA A 728 14.57 -9.51 -24.99
N GLY A 729 13.26 -9.58 -24.72
CA GLY A 729 12.31 -10.46 -25.42
C GLY A 729 12.02 -11.81 -24.74
N VAL A 730 12.58 -12.08 -23.56
CA VAL A 730 12.28 -13.31 -22.80
C VAL A 730 10.88 -13.22 -22.19
N ARG A 731 10.05 -14.25 -22.37
CA ARG A 731 8.67 -14.27 -21.82
C ARG A 731 8.68 -14.04 -20.30
N PRO A 732 7.75 -13.25 -19.71
CA PRO A 732 7.85 -12.82 -18.31
C PRO A 732 8.07 -13.93 -17.27
N GLY A 733 7.36 -15.06 -17.38
CA GLY A 733 7.57 -16.21 -16.48
C GLY A 733 8.94 -16.88 -16.64
N LEU A 734 9.44 -17.01 -17.88
CA LEU A 734 10.77 -17.55 -18.17
C LEU A 734 11.89 -16.61 -17.70
N ALA A 735 11.67 -15.29 -17.76
CA ALA A 735 12.62 -14.29 -17.26
C ALA A 735 12.74 -14.35 -15.72
N VAL A 736 11.63 -14.54 -15.00
CA VAL A 736 11.65 -14.81 -13.54
C VAL A 736 12.34 -16.13 -13.26
N ALA A 737 11.99 -17.20 -13.99
CA ALA A 737 12.53 -18.53 -13.80
C ALA A 737 14.05 -18.60 -14.04
N SER A 738 14.57 -17.98 -15.10
CA SER A 738 16.01 -17.94 -15.40
C SER A 738 16.81 -17.17 -14.35
N VAL A 739 16.27 -16.07 -13.81
CA VAL A 739 16.94 -15.33 -12.72
C VAL A 739 16.89 -16.13 -11.42
N GLY A 740 15.73 -16.72 -11.08
CA GLY A 740 15.60 -17.59 -9.91
C GLY A 740 16.51 -18.82 -9.95
N ALA A 741 16.64 -19.44 -11.13
CA ALA A 741 17.58 -20.53 -11.39
C ALA A 741 19.04 -20.10 -11.15
N SER A 742 19.45 -18.94 -11.68
CA SER A 742 20.78 -18.37 -11.45
C SER A 742 21.04 -18.10 -9.98
N GLN A 743 20.09 -17.52 -9.23
CA GLN A 743 20.23 -17.29 -7.79
C GLN A 743 20.30 -18.60 -6.99
N LEU A 744 19.51 -19.62 -7.37
CA LEU A 744 19.52 -20.93 -6.71
C LEU A 744 20.86 -21.65 -6.90
N PHE A 745 21.39 -21.67 -8.12
CA PHE A 745 22.73 -22.19 -8.39
C PHE A 745 23.83 -21.36 -7.72
N GLY A 746 23.63 -20.05 -7.58
CA GLY A 746 24.54 -19.17 -6.83
C GLY A 746 24.59 -19.54 -5.35
N LEU A 747 23.43 -19.70 -4.70
CA LEU A 747 23.34 -20.16 -3.32
C LEU A 747 23.95 -21.56 -3.13
N GLY A 748 23.66 -22.50 -4.02
CA GLY A 748 24.24 -23.85 -4.00
C GLY A 748 25.76 -23.82 -4.12
N ALA A 749 26.29 -23.11 -5.12
CA ALA A 749 27.73 -22.95 -5.31
C ALA A 749 28.40 -22.25 -4.12
N HIS A 750 27.78 -21.21 -3.56
CA HIS A 750 28.29 -20.50 -2.38
C HIS A 750 28.39 -21.40 -1.14
N ILE A 751 27.39 -22.25 -0.90
CA ILE A 751 27.41 -23.25 0.17
C ILE A 751 28.49 -24.32 -0.08
N THR A 752 28.57 -24.86 -1.30
CA THR A 752 29.58 -25.87 -1.66
C THR A 752 31.01 -25.32 -1.54
N LEU A 753 31.26 -24.09 -1.99
CA LEU A 753 32.57 -23.44 -1.85
C LEU A 753 32.91 -23.13 -0.39
N LEU A 754 31.94 -22.71 0.42
CA LEU A 754 32.16 -22.46 1.85
C LEU A 754 32.49 -23.75 2.60
N ALA A 755 31.83 -24.86 2.25
CA ALA A 755 32.16 -26.19 2.78
C ALA A 755 33.56 -26.66 2.32
N LEU A 756 33.89 -26.49 1.03
CA LEU A 756 35.18 -26.90 0.46
C LEU A 756 36.36 -26.11 1.04
N PHE A 757 36.31 -24.77 0.99
CA PHE A 757 37.37 -23.94 1.56
C PHE A 757 37.39 -23.97 3.09
N GLY A 758 36.25 -24.20 3.74
CA GLY A 758 36.17 -24.44 5.18
C GLY A 758 36.88 -25.73 5.59
N TYR A 759 36.69 -26.81 4.83
CA TYR A 759 37.43 -28.07 5.00
C TYR A 759 38.93 -27.86 4.77
N LEU A 760 39.33 -27.25 3.65
CA LEU A 760 40.74 -26.99 3.33
C LEU A 760 41.44 -26.15 4.42
N THR A 761 40.81 -25.06 4.86
CA THR A 761 41.32 -24.18 5.93
C THR A 761 41.40 -24.93 7.28
N GLY A 762 40.46 -25.85 7.55
CA GLY A 762 40.51 -26.72 8.72
C GLY A 762 41.70 -27.69 8.68
N THR A 763 41.94 -28.34 7.53
CA THR A 763 43.09 -29.24 7.34
C THR A 763 44.43 -28.51 7.34
N GLU A 764 44.48 -27.24 6.90
CA GLU A 764 45.69 -26.40 6.98
C GLU A 764 46.06 -26.03 8.42
N LYS A 765 45.07 -25.81 9.31
CA LYS A 765 45.31 -25.34 10.69
C LYS A 765 45.29 -26.44 11.77
N THR A 766 44.63 -27.57 11.53
CA THR A 766 44.56 -28.69 12.47
C THR A 766 44.55 -30.04 11.72
N PRO A 767 45.73 -30.61 11.39
CA PRO A 767 45.81 -31.84 10.58
C PRO A 767 45.16 -33.08 11.22
N ASP A 768 45.32 -33.24 12.54
CA ASP A 768 44.98 -34.50 13.23
C ASP A 768 43.53 -34.58 13.74
N SER A 769 42.72 -33.51 13.59
CA SER A 769 41.35 -33.45 14.11
C SER A 769 40.30 -33.35 13.01
N LEU A 770 39.83 -34.51 12.51
CA LEU A 770 38.68 -34.64 11.61
C LEU A 770 37.32 -34.28 12.26
N THR A 771 37.32 -33.75 13.49
CA THR A 771 36.13 -33.44 14.28
C THR A 771 35.64 -32.02 13.98
N PRO A 772 34.40 -31.82 13.48
CA PRO A 772 33.86 -30.48 13.26
C PRO A 772 33.82 -29.65 14.55
N SER A 773 34.07 -28.35 14.44
CA SER A 773 34.08 -27.46 15.60
C SER A 773 32.70 -27.40 16.29
N ARG A 774 32.69 -27.24 17.61
CA ARG A 774 31.46 -27.24 18.43
C ARG A 774 30.43 -26.20 17.96
N THR A 775 30.90 -25.08 17.39
CA THR A 775 30.05 -24.03 16.80
C THR A 775 29.39 -24.45 15.49
N VAL A 776 30.10 -25.16 14.60
CA VAL A 776 29.52 -25.74 13.37
C VAL A 776 28.49 -26.82 13.72
N ILE A 777 28.78 -27.67 14.70
CA ILE A 777 27.84 -28.68 15.19
C ILE A 777 26.58 -28.01 15.76
N ALA A 778 26.73 -27.02 16.65
CA ALA A 778 25.60 -26.29 17.23
C ALA A 778 24.75 -25.56 16.18
N GLY A 779 25.38 -24.96 15.15
CA GLY A 779 24.69 -24.32 14.04
C GLY A 779 23.86 -25.32 13.21
N LEU A 780 24.45 -26.45 12.83
CA LEU A 780 23.76 -27.53 12.10
C LEU A 780 22.59 -28.11 12.92
N LEU A 781 22.80 -28.33 14.22
CA LEU A 781 21.78 -28.86 15.13
C LEU A 781 20.62 -27.86 15.29
N THR A 782 20.91 -26.56 15.38
CA THR A 782 19.90 -25.49 15.41
C THR A 782 19.07 -25.46 14.12
N VAL A 783 19.71 -25.55 12.95
CA VAL A 783 19.01 -25.63 11.65
C VAL A 783 18.15 -26.89 11.55
N ALA A 784 18.66 -28.04 12.01
CA ALA A 784 17.92 -29.31 12.02
C ALA A 784 16.66 -29.23 12.91
N VAL A 785 16.77 -28.67 14.12
CA VAL A 785 15.63 -28.42 15.02
C VAL A 785 14.62 -27.47 14.39
N LEU A 786 15.07 -26.41 13.73
CA LEU A 786 14.18 -25.45 13.08
C LEU A 786 13.42 -26.06 11.89
N VAL A 787 14.07 -26.94 11.11
CA VAL A 787 13.41 -27.75 10.07
C VAL A 787 12.43 -28.76 10.67
N LEU A 788 12.76 -29.39 11.80
CA LEU A 788 11.88 -30.30 12.52
C LEU A 788 10.59 -29.59 12.99
N VAL A 789 10.72 -28.39 13.60
CA VAL A 789 9.57 -27.57 14.03
C VAL A 789 8.71 -27.15 12.84
N VAL A 790 9.33 -26.70 11.74
CA VAL A 790 8.61 -26.30 10.52
C VAL A 790 7.86 -27.46 9.86
N THR A 791 8.38 -28.69 9.93
CA THR A 791 7.73 -29.88 9.36
C THR A 791 6.68 -30.50 10.27
N ALA A 792 6.87 -30.46 11.59
CA ALA A 792 5.93 -30.97 12.58
C ALA A 792 4.66 -30.10 12.72
N VAL A 793 4.80 -28.77 12.74
CA VAL A 793 3.65 -27.86 12.92
C VAL A 793 2.84 -27.74 11.62
N PRO A 794 1.58 -28.22 11.55
CA PRO A 794 0.85 -28.34 10.29
C PRO A 794 0.52 -26.99 9.64
N PHE A 795 0.32 -25.94 10.42
CA PHE A 795 0.14 -24.57 9.92
C PHE A 795 1.41 -24.04 9.24
N LEU A 796 2.57 -24.17 9.91
CA LEU A 796 3.87 -23.74 9.40
C LEU A 796 4.25 -24.54 8.16
N ARG A 797 4.11 -25.86 8.19
CA ARG A 797 4.30 -26.76 7.04
C ARG A 797 3.42 -26.33 5.85
N LYS A 798 2.13 -26.08 6.05
CA LYS A 798 1.21 -25.66 4.97
C LYS A 798 1.58 -24.28 4.41
N PHE A 799 1.95 -23.32 5.27
CA PHE A 799 2.42 -21.99 4.87
C PHE A 799 3.71 -22.05 4.05
N VAL A 800 4.73 -22.74 4.55
CA VAL A 800 6.04 -22.90 3.90
C VAL A 800 5.92 -23.67 2.60
N VAL A 801 5.26 -24.83 2.57
CA VAL A 801 5.09 -25.62 1.33
C VAL A 801 4.33 -24.83 0.25
N THR A 802 3.30 -24.07 0.62
CA THR A 802 2.56 -23.23 -0.36
C THR A 802 3.45 -22.11 -0.92
N ARG A 803 4.22 -21.42 -0.06
CA ARG A 803 5.18 -20.39 -0.49
C ARG A 803 6.30 -20.97 -1.36
N VAL A 804 6.99 -22.00 -0.89
CA VAL A 804 8.09 -22.67 -1.61
C VAL A 804 7.60 -23.20 -2.96
N ARG A 805 6.49 -23.94 -3.01
CA ARG A 805 5.93 -24.43 -4.28
C ARG A 805 5.63 -23.29 -5.26
N SER A 806 5.12 -22.15 -4.79
CA SER A 806 4.86 -20.98 -5.65
C SER A 806 6.13 -20.32 -6.21
N LEU A 807 7.24 -20.37 -5.48
CA LEU A 807 8.54 -19.83 -5.92
C LEU A 807 9.23 -20.77 -6.93
N PHE A 808 9.18 -22.07 -6.68
CA PHE A 808 9.92 -23.06 -7.48
C PHE A 808 9.17 -23.59 -8.72
N ALA A 809 7.85 -23.40 -8.82
CA ALA A 809 7.03 -23.94 -9.92
C ALA A 809 7.52 -23.54 -11.33
N GLY A 810 8.04 -22.32 -11.50
CA GLY A 810 8.66 -21.90 -12.77
C GLY A 810 10.14 -22.24 -12.90
N VAL A 811 10.86 -22.39 -11.77
CA VAL A 811 12.31 -22.57 -11.74
C VAL A 811 12.70 -24.00 -12.09
N VAL A 812 12.02 -25.02 -11.55
CA VAL A 812 12.41 -26.43 -11.73
C VAL A 812 12.39 -26.88 -13.21
N PRO A 813 11.35 -26.63 -14.02
CA PRO A 813 11.38 -26.98 -15.44
C PRO A 813 12.53 -26.27 -16.18
N ARG A 814 12.77 -25.00 -15.85
CA ARG A 814 13.82 -24.19 -16.45
C ARG A 814 15.23 -24.64 -16.08
N MET A 815 15.40 -25.31 -14.95
CA MET A 815 16.67 -25.93 -14.56
C MET A 815 16.95 -27.17 -15.42
N LEU A 816 15.92 -27.97 -15.71
CA LEU A 816 16.03 -29.11 -16.64
C LEU A 816 16.39 -28.66 -18.06
N ASP A 817 15.77 -27.58 -18.58
CA ASP A 817 16.12 -26.96 -19.87
C ASP A 817 17.62 -26.59 -19.97
N VAL A 818 18.22 -26.14 -18.87
CA VAL A 818 19.62 -25.68 -18.82
C VAL A 818 20.59 -26.84 -18.65
N VAL A 819 20.23 -27.86 -17.85
CA VAL A 819 21.03 -29.10 -17.72
C VAL A 819 21.16 -29.83 -19.05
N GLN A 820 20.12 -29.81 -19.89
CA GLN A 820 20.17 -30.33 -21.27
C GLN A 820 21.09 -29.54 -22.22
N ARG A 821 21.69 -28.42 -21.79
CA ARG A 821 22.57 -27.55 -22.60
C ARG A 821 23.93 -27.38 -21.91
N PRO A 822 24.86 -28.35 -22.00
CA PRO A 822 26.08 -28.36 -21.20
C PRO A 822 26.96 -27.11 -21.37
N GLN A 823 27.06 -26.54 -22.57
CA GLN A 823 27.79 -25.28 -22.79
C GLN A 823 27.18 -24.09 -22.00
N LYS A 824 25.86 -24.04 -21.86
CA LYS A 824 25.15 -22.99 -21.10
C LYS A 824 25.32 -23.21 -19.60
N LEU A 825 25.21 -24.46 -19.13
CA LEU A 825 25.50 -24.83 -17.75
C LEU A 825 26.96 -24.51 -17.36
N LEU A 826 27.94 -24.86 -18.20
CA LEU A 826 29.35 -24.50 -18.03
C LEU A 826 29.58 -22.99 -18.01
N THR A 827 28.90 -22.22 -18.86
CA THR A 827 28.98 -20.74 -18.84
C THR A 827 28.43 -20.16 -17.54
N GLY A 828 27.33 -20.71 -17.02
CA GLY A 828 26.70 -20.27 -15.77
C GLY A 828 27.53 -20.61 -14.54
N ILE A 829 27.94 -21.88 -14.40
CA ILE A 829 28.79 -22.34 -13.29
C ILE A 829 30.15 -21.67 -13.35
N GLY A 830 30.80 -21.65 -14.52
CA GLY A 830 32.10 -20.98 -14.72
C GLY A 830 32.03 -19.48 -14.41
N GLY A 831 30.95 -18.79 -14.83
CA GLY A 831 30.69 -17.40 -14.47
C GLY A 831 30.48 -17.19 -12.97
N MET A 832 29.82 -18.13 -12.27
CA MET A 832 29.61 -18.08 -10.82
C MET A 832 30.91 -18.29 -10.02
N LEU A 833 31.71 -19.28 -10.42
CA LEU A 833 33.02 -19.57 -9.82
C LEU A 833 33.99 -18.42 -10.07
N LEU A 834 34.05 -17.90 -11.30
CA LEU A 834 34.87 -16.74 -11.66
C LEU A 834 34.43 -15.49 -10.89
N LEU A 835 33.12 -15.24 -10.73
CA LEU A 835 32.61 -14.10 -9.96
C LEU A 835 33.05 -14.17 -8.49
N THR A 836 32.96 -15.36 -7.89
CA THR A 836 33.40 -15.60 -6.51
C THR A 836 34.91 -15.43 -6.38
N GLY A 837 35.69 -16.04 -7.29
CA GLY A 837 37.14 -15.93 -7.32
C GLY A 837 37.64 -14.49 -7.50
N LEU A 838 36.99 -13.70 -8.37
CA LEU A 838 37.31 -12.29 -8.56
C LEU A 838 37.03 -11.45 -7.31
N PHE A 839 35.99 -11.75 -6.52
CA PHE A 839 35.79 -11.07 -5.24
C PHE A 839 36.81 -11.50 -4.18
N VAL A 840 37.21 -12.77 -4.13
CA VAL A 840 38.29 -13.25 -3.24
C VAL A 840 39.63 -12.61 -3.61
N LEU A 841 39.97 -12.53 -4.90
CA LEU A 841 41.18 -11.86 -5.40
C LEU A 841 41.14 -10.34 -5.22
N CYS A 842 39.97 -9.71 -5.32
CA CYS A 842 39.80 -8.29 -4.98
C CYS A 842 40.02 -8.03 -3.48
N LEU A 843 39.59 -8.96 -2.60
CA LEU A 843 39.84 -8.88 -1.16
C LEU A 843 41.33 -9.13 -0.83
N ASP A 844 41.94 -10.16 -1.42
CA ASP A 844 43.38 -10.44 -1.30
C ASP A 844 44.25 -9.26 -1.77
N ALA A 845 43.96 -8.68 -2.95
CA ALA A 845 44.63 -7.47 -3.41
C ALA A 845 44.39 -6.27 -2.47
N SER A 846 43.19 -6.14 -1.88
CA SER A 846 42.91 -5.08 -0.90
C SER A 846 43.65 -5.29 0.42
N ILE A 847 43.95 -6.53 0.80
CA ILE A 847 44.84 -6.87 1.94
C ILE A 847 46.28 -6.51 1.60
N ARG A 848 46.79 -6.97 0.44
CA ARG A 848 48.17 -6.71 -0.03
C ARG A 848 48.47 -5.22 -0.22
N ALA A 849 47.46 -4.38 -0.41
CA ALA A 849 47.62 -2.93 -0.44
C ALA A 849 48.08 -2.32 0.90
N PHE A 850 47.87 -3.01 2.03
CA PHE A 850 48.24 -2.53 3.38
C PHE A 850 49.14 -3.50 4.17
N SER A 851 49.41 -4.70 3.64
CA SER A 851 50.34 -5.65 4.27
C SER A 851 51.80 -5.27 4.00
N GLY A 852 52.48 -4.71 5.03
CA GLY A 852 53.94 -4.57 5.04
C GLY A 852 54.69 -5.92 5.11
N PRO A 853 56.03 -5.91 4.99
CA PRO A 853 56.85 -7.14 4.91
C PRO A 853 56.66 -8.11 6.09
N ASP A 854 56.39 -7.58 7.28
CA ASP A 854 56.26 -8.33 8.53
C ASP A 854 54.86 -8.92 8.77
N VAL A 855 53.90 -8.69 7.86
CA VAL A 855 52.52 -9.15 8.01
C VAL A 855 52.35 -10.58 7.45
N PRO A 856 51.79 -11.53 8.22
CA PRO A 856 51.60 -12.91 7.75
C PRO A 856 50.76 -13.01 6.48
N GLN A 857 51.28 -13.69 5.45
CA GLN A 857 50.52 -13.98 4.23
C GLN A 857 49.47 -15.06 4.51
N LEU A 858 48.20 -14.75 4.24
CA LEU A 858 47.11 -15.71 4.41
C LEU A 858 47.01 -16.68 3.21
N SER A 859 46.63 -17.93 3.49
CA SER A 859 46.18 -18.88 2.47
C SER A 859 44.92 -18.33 1.76
N TYR A 860 44.87 -18.45 0.44
CA TYR A 860 43.68 -18.12 -0.35
C TYR A 860 42.43 -18.89 0.12
N ALA A 861 42.58 -20.10 0.68
CA ALA A 861 41.48 -20.84 1.27
C ALA A 861 40.88 -20.09 2.48
N SER A 862 41.74 -19.54 3.35
CA SER A 862 41.31 -18.74 4.50
C SER A 862 40.62 -17.44 4.07
N ILE A 863 41.16 -16.72 3.09
CA ILE A 863 40.53 -15.50 2.53
C ILE A 863 39.17 -15.84 1.89
N ALA A 864 39.08 -16.97 1.18
CA ALA A 864 37.83 -17.45 0.59
C ALA A 864 36.77 -17.79 1.66
N VAL A 865 37.15 -18.45 2.76
CA VAL A 865 36.23 -18.71 3.89
C VAL A 865 35.70 -17.40 4.49
N VAL A 866 36.59 -16.43 4.75
CA VAL A 866 36.18 -15.12 5.30
C VAL A 866 35.24 -14.39 4.36
N PHE A 867 35.55 -14.33 3.06
CA PHE A 867 34.68 -13.72 2.06
C PHE A 867 33.31 -14.41 1.99
N LEU A 868 33.29 -15.74 1.89
CA LEU A 868 32.06 -16.52 1.75
C LEU A 868 31.18 -16.43 3.01
N ALA A 869 31.76 -16.47 4.21
CA ALA A 869 31.05 -16.29 5.47
C ALA A 869 30.51 -14.85 5.62
N GLY A 870 31.35 -13.84 5.36
CA GLY A 870 30.96 -12.43 5.48
C GLY A 870 29.90 -12.01 4.47
N ASN A 871 29.98 -12.47 3.22
CA ASN A 871 28.97 -12.23 2.20
C ASN A 871 27.65 -12.97 2.50
N ALA A 872 27.69 -14.16 3.11
CA ALA A 872 26.49 -14.86 3.54
C ALA A 872 25.78 -14.13 4.70
N LEU A 873 26.53 -13.73 5.73
CA LEU A 873 25.98 -13.00 6.89
C LEU A 873 25.43 -11.63 6.49
N GLY A 874 26.16 -10.88 5.66
CA GLY A 874 25.70 -9.60 5.12
C GLY A 874 24.53 -9.68 4.14
N SER A 875 24.32 -10.84 3.50
CA SER A 875 23.12 -11.10 2.68
C SER A 875 21.89 -11.47 3.51
N ALA A 876 22.07 -11.90 4.77
CA ALA A 876 20.99 -12.16 5.71
C ALA A 876 20.55 -10.88 6.47
N ALA A 877 21.41 -9.88 6.58
CA ALA A 877 21.09 -8.58 7.17
C ALA A 877 20.07 -7.81 6.30
N PRO A 878 19.02 -7.20 6.88
CA PRO A 878 18.01 -6.42 6.14
C PRO A 878 18.49 -5.04 5.67
N THR A 879 19.80 -4.80 5.67
CA THR A 879 20.45 -3.54 5.27
C THR A 879 20.64 -3.44 3.74
N PRO A 880 20.44 -2.28 3.11
CA PRO A 880 20.85 -2.07 1.71
C PRO A 880 22.34 -2.35 1.54
N GLY A 881 22.74 -2.97 0.42
CA GLY A 881 24.14 -3.36 0.15
C GLY A 881 24.81 -4.33 1.14
N GLY A 882 24.11 -4.83 2.16
CA GLY A 882 24.73 -5.52 3.30
C GLY A 882 25.60 -4.59 4.17
N MET A 883 25.33 -3.28 4.15
CA MET A 883 26.11 -2.24 4.84
C MET A 883 26.22 -2.49 6.36
N GLY A 884 27.42 -2.28 6.91
CA GLY A 884 27.77 -2.54 8.31
C GLY A 884 27.99 -4.03 8.59
N ALA A 885 27.08 -4.89 8.14
CA ALA A 885 27.12 -6.32 8.38
C ALA A 885 28.26 -7.02 7.62
N VAL A 886 28.50 -6.70 6.34
CA VAL A 886 29.63 -7.26 5.59
C VAL A 886 30.95 -6.72 6.13
N GLU A 887 31.04 -5.42 6.40
CA GLU A 887 32.22 -4.74 6.91
C GLU A 887 32.70 -5.38 8.23
N GLY A 888 31.79 -5.50 9.21
CA GLY A 888 32.08 -6.15 10.48
C GLY A 888 32.47 -7.62 10.31
N ALA A 889 31.73 -8.38 9.50
CA ALA A 889 31.98 -9.80 9.31
C ALA A 889 33.30 -10.11 8.60
N LEU A 890 33.68 -9.33 7.58
CA LEU A 890 34.97 -9.47 6.91
C LEU A 890 36.12 -9.03 7.83
N THR A 891 35.98 -7.90 8.53
CA THR A 891 37.04 -7.38 9.41
C THR A 891 37.31 -8.35 10.58
N LEU A 892 36.25 -8.80 11.27
CA LEU A 892 36.37 -9.79 12.33
C LEU A 892 36.86 -11.15 11.80
N GLY A 893 36.45 -11.54 10.60
CA GLY A 893 36.91 -12.78 9.95
C GLY A 893 38.41 -12.77 9.63
N LEU A 894 38.94 -11.67 9.08
CA LEU A 894 40.38 -11.52 8.83
C LEU A 894 41.18 -11.52 10.13
N ILE A 895 40.71 -10.78 11.15
CA ILE A 895 41.34 -10.77 12.48
C ILE A 895 41.36 -12.17 13.10
N ALA A 896 40.23 -12.89 13.09
CA ALA A 896 40.11 -14.26 13.61
C ALA A 896 40.96 -15.29 12.83
N VAL A 897 41.34 -14.98 11.59
CA VAL A 897 42.24 -15.82 10.78
C VAL A 897 43.72 -15.52 11.05
N GLY A 898 44.06 -14.36 11.62
CA GLY A 898 45.41 -14.00 12.09
C GLY A 898 45.93 -12.63 11.63
N LEU A 899 45.08 -11.76 11.08
CA LEU A 899 45.49 -10.50 10.44
C LEU A 899 45.35 -9.31 11.41
N PRO A 900 46.36 -8.42 11.56
CA PRO A 900 46.27 -7.24 12.43
C PRO A 900 45.05 -6.36 12.11
N LYS A 901 44.42 -5.77 13.14
CA LYS A 901 43.22 -4.91 12.98
C LYS A 901 43.53 -3.69 12.11
N GLU A 902 44.75 -3.19 12.25
CA GLU A 902 45.36 -2.04 11.61
C GLU A 902 45.44 -2.21 10.09
N VAL A 903 45.56 -3.46 9.61
CA VAL A 903 45.58 -3.82 8.19
C VAL A 903 44.20 -4.33 7.74
N ALA A 904 43.51 -5.10 8.58
CA ALA A 904 42.22 -5.70 8.26
C ALA A 904 41.11 -4.66 8.00
N ALA A 905 41.04 -3.57 8.79
CA ALA A 905 40.01 -2.55 8.61
C ALA A 905 40.20 -1.70 7.33
N PRO A 906 41.40 -1.14 7.03
CA PRO A 906 41.67 -0.47 5.75
C PRO A 906 41.49 -1.39 4.54
N ALA A 907 41.92 -2.67 4.62
CA ALA A 907 41.74 -3.64 3.54
C ALA A 907 40.26 -3.90 3.22
N VAL A 908 39.42 -4.09 4.24
CA VAL A 908 37.97 -4.27 4.05
C VAL A 908 37.31 -2.99 3.54
N LEU A 909 37.77 -1.81 4.00
CA LEU A 909 37.27 -0.52 3.51
C LEU A 909 37.61 -0.33 2.03
N LEU A 910 38.86 -0.54 1.61
CA LEU A 910 39.29 -0.49 0.21
C LEU A 910 38.51 -1.49 -0.65
N TYR A 911 38.30 -2.72 -0.17
CA TYR A 911 37.48 -3.72 -0.85
C TYR A 911 36.03 -3.20 -1.08
N ARG A 912 35.45 -2.48 -0.13
CA ARG A 912 34.09 -1.90 -0.24
C ARG A 912 34.06 -0.63 -1.10
N VAL A 913 35.12 0.18 -1.11
CA VAL A 913 35.32 1.24 -2.13
C VAL A 913 35.25 0.61 -3.51
N MET A 914 36.03 -0.44 -3.78
CA MET A 914 36.13 -1.05 -5.11
C MET A 914 34.88 -1.81 -5.54
N THR A 915 34.18 -2.49 -4.64
CA THR A 915 33.06 -3.40 -4.98
C THR A 915 31.66 -2.82 -4.76
N LEU A 916 31.51 -1.80 -3.91
CA LEU A 916 30.21 -1.22 -3.55
C LEU A 916 30.08 0.26 -3.90
N TRP A 917 31.05 1.12 -3.54
CA TRP A 917 30.89 2.58 -3.67
C TRP A 917 31.34 3.13 -5.04
N LEU A 918 32.57 2.82 -5.49
CA LEU A 918 33.11 3.29 -6.77
C LEU A 918 32.22 2.92 -7.98
N PRO A 919 31.63 1.70 -8.07
CA PRO A 919 30.81 1.33 -9.22
C PRO A 919 29.44 2.03 -9.30
N VAL A 920 29.01 2.76 -8.25
CA VAL A 920 27.67 3.39 -8.21
C VAL A 920 27.49 4.43 -9.30
N LEU A 921 28.51 5.25 -9.57
CA LEU A 921 28.46 6.30 -10.60
C LEU A 921 28.31 5.72 -12.03
N PRO A 922 29.17 4.79 -12.51
CA PRO A 922 28.94 4.13 -13.79
C PRO A 922 27.67 3.26 -13.79
N GLY A 923 27.27 2.70 -12.65
CA GLY A 923 26.00 1.99 -12.47
C GLY A 923 24.77 2.88 -12.71
N TRP A 924 24.75 4.07 -12.13
CA TRP A 924 23.69 5.06 -12.33
C TRP A 924 23.63 5.56 -13.79
N LEU A 925 24.80 5.76 -14.40
CA LEU A 925 24.91 6.11 -15.81
C LEU A 925 24.33 5.00 -16.70
N ALA A 926 24.72 3.75 -16.48
CA ALA A 926 24.23 2.58 -17.23
C ALA A 926 22.71 2.38 -17.03
N PHE A 927 22.23 2.47 -15.78
CA PHE A 927 20.80 2.37 -15.44
C PHE A 927 19.97 3.42 -16.19
N ASN A 928 20.44 4.67 -16.23
CA ASN A 928 19.80 5.74 -16.99
C ASN A 928 19.84 5.52 -18.50
N GLN A 929 20.97 5.05 -19.06
CA GLN A 929 21.08 4.76 -20.49
C GLN A 929 20.15 3.62 -20.93
N LEU A 930 20.16 2.49 -20.23
CA LEU A 930 19.25 1.36 -20.49
C LEU A 930 17.79 1.80 -20.36
N THR A 931 17.47 2.59 -19.33
CA THR A 931 16.12 3.15 -19.13
C THR A 931 15.69 4.08 -20.26
N ARG A 932 16.58 4.94 -20.78
CA ARG A 932 16.30 5.83 -21.92
C ARG A 932 16.11 5.05 -23.23
N LYS A 933 16.84 3.95 -23.44
CA LYS A 933 16.74 3.07 -24.61
C LYS A 933 15.52 2.12 -24.56
N GLY A 934 14.73 2.15 -23.48
CA GLY A 934 13.59 1.24 -23.29
C GLY A 934 13.97 -0.17 -22.83
N GLU A 935 15.24 -0.39 -22.51
CA GLU A 935 15.82 -1.67 -22.09
C GLU A 935 15.57 -1.97 -20.59
N LEU A 936 14.92 -1.03 -19.87
CA LEU A 936 14.35 -1.17 -18.51
C LEU A 936 12.94 -0.54 -18.38
#